data_AF-A0A2T3Z521-F1
#
_entry.id   AF-A0A2T3Z521-F1
#
_cell.length_a   1.000
_cell.length_b   1.000
_cell.length_c   1.000
_cell.angle_alpha   90.00
_cell.angle_beta   90.00
_cell.angle_gamma   90.00
#
_symmetry.space_group_name_H-M   'P 1'
#
loop_
_entity.id
_entity.type
_entity.pdbx_description
1 polymer ?
#
loop_
_entity_poly.entity_id
_entity_poly.type
_entity_poly.pdbx_seq_one_letter_code
_entity_poly.pdbx_strand_id
1 'polypeptide(L)'
;MKLTSNSLALLAAASAVPFAAGDASTGSGPDKNGKYWIRAKGIEASFIPYGASISNLFINDRYGIQRDLVGGFDNATYYGIDKQHPHFGGVPGRYANRIKNSTFTIDGTTYHTVPNENPTKAAPNGSDTLHGGPDGWDWRNFTVTSHTPTSITFSIVDPDGKEGFPGEVVSHITYTVQPNQWDFVMVAQATTKKTPIMLSSHTYWNLDGFANNETQSALNHTLHLPYGGQRVAVDGFLIPTGDIVANKKGTANDFWSAPKQLSKGFQQSGIKENCGNNCTGFELMPRHVDTCYLTNRGALGNFDWRTEGPVASLSSAWSGIHLDVYSDQDAFQVYSCNGQNGSMALKTTQGLHNNKKFPRTIPQYGCLVMEVEDWIDGINNPEWGRKQIFGPGDAPYGAKSFCHLQATNLDTAILNEEKNCFYIEFYLSGIETFNHIIAHIAPHTTTQRDCKRRGGSEGPQKKVGNTESPIHRLQMEDDRALVGLGTAADIEESQLEVHKPEKETTENAAPTTRQPKRRFVGRRAADEAAAAKGTTEEGGSGAVQAAKPRRAPRLLNRVPKEISEDPSIKEAIALLPANYNFEIPKTIHRVRESGAKRVALQMPEGLLLFATTISDIITQFCPGVETLIMGDVTYGACCIDDYTARALGCDLLVHYAHSCLIPVDVTKIKTLYVFVDISIDTSHLVNSLERNFASGKTIAIVGTIQFNATIHGVRSSLEAAGFSVVVPQIGPLSKGEILGCTSPRLQDEDGIDLILYLGDGRFHLESIMIHNPSIPAYRYDPYSRKLTRETYGHDEMQSVRRSAIQTARKARRWGLILGSLGRQGNPHTLALIERELAERGIPKVDLLLSEIFPGKLAMMSDVECWVQVACPRLSIDWGYAFPRPLLTPYEALVVLGKRSGWGKEEGGDGIYPMDYYGRDGLGRTKPLEGVAA
;
A
#
# COMPACT_ATOMS: atom_id res chain seq x y z
N MET A 1 34.05 -26.64 29.43
CA MET A 1 34.69 -27.22 28.22
C MET A 1 35.11 -26.08 27.31
N LYS A 2 36.21 -26.15 26.54
CA LYS A 2 36.65 -25.01 25.72
C LYS A 2 35.73 -24.85 24.50
N LEU A 3 35.08 -23.70 24.39
CA LEU A 3 34.31 -23.32 23.19
C LEU A 3 35.30 -22.84 22.11
N THR A 4 35.23 -23.46 20.94
CA THR A 4 35.97 -23.04 19.74
C THR A 4 35.14 -22.07 18.92
N SER A 5 35.75 -20.96 18.50
CA SER A 5 35.14 -19.97 17.60
C SER A 5 34.56 -20.63 16.33
N ASN A 6 33.29 -20.33 16.03
CA ASN A 6 32.71 -20.32 14.67
C ASN A 6 31.24 -19.81 14.61
N SER A 7 30.60 -19.48 15.74
CA SER A 7 29.17 -19.09 15.80
C SER A 7 28.87 -17.60 15.61
N LEU A 8 29.74 -16.82 14.94
CA LEU A 8 29.63 -15.35 14.85
C LEU A 8 29.60 -14.80 13.40
N ALA A 9 29.51 -15.67 12.39
CA ALA A 9 29.90 -15.33 11.02
C ALA A 9 28.74 -15.03 10.02
N LEU A 10 27.47 -15.25 10.39
CA LEU A 10 26.35 -15.27 9.41
C LEU A 10 25.35 -14.09 9.43
N LEU A 11 25.64 -12.99 10.15
CA LEU A 11 24.93 -11.71 9.94
C LEU A 11 25.70 -10.69 9.08
N ALA A 12 26.93 -11.00 8.66
CA ALA A 12 27.80 -10.07 7.93
C ALA A 12 27.60 -10.05 6.39
N ALA A 13 26.59 -10.75 5.86
CA ALA A 13 26.43 -11.01 4.43
C ALA A 13 25.56 -10.00 3.65
N ALA A 14 25.09 -8.93 4.29
CA ALA A 14 24.35 -7.83 3.63
C ALA A 14 25.28 -6.71 3.10
N SER A 15 26.59 -6.79 3.35
CA SER A 15 27.56 -5.72 3.10
C SER A 15 28.88 -6.23 2.50
N ALA A 16 28.79 -7.03 1.44
CA ALA A 16 29.94 -7.65 0.76
C ALA A 16 29.89 -7.57 -0.79
N VAL A 17 29.85 -6.35 -1.33
CA VAL A 17 30.32 -6.13 -2.72
C VAL A 17 31.85 -6.26 -2.73
N PRO A 18 32.49 -6.96 -3.68
CA PRO A 18 33.94 -7.14 -3.67
C PRO A 18 34.70 -5.82 -3.77
N PHE A 19 35.63 -5.58 -2.85
CA PHE A 19 36.60 -4.48 -2.94
C PHE A 19 37.59 -4.75 -4.08
N ALA A 20 37.23 -4.33 -5.30
CA ALA A 20 38.21 -4.06 -6.34
C ALA A 20 38.89 -2.72 -5.99
N ALA A 21 40.18 -2.75 -5.65
CA ALA A 21 40.97 -1.54 -5.44
C ALA A 21 41.29 -0.88 -6.79
N GLY A 22 40.32 -0.14 -7.32
CA GLY A 22 40.45 0.78 -8.46
C GLY A 22 40.06 2.20 -8.03
N ASP A 23 40.71 3.22 -8.59
CA ASP A 23 40.75 4.58 -8.03
C ASP A 23 39.39 5.19 -7.66
N ALA A 24 39.28 5.61 -6.39
CA ALA A 24 38.15 6.36 -5.89
C ALA A 24 38.30 7.85 -6.19
N SER A 25 37.59 8.37 -7.21
CA SER A 25 37.17 9.79 -7.22
C SER A 25 35.99 10.08 -8.17
N THR A 26 34.82 10.36 -7.61
CA THR A 26 34.18 11.69 -7.64
C THR A 26 32.79 11.62 -7.00
N GLY A 27 32.59 12.40 -5.94
CA GLY A 27 31.46 12.30 -5.03
C GLY A 27 31.92 12.81 -3.68
N SER A 28 32.06 14.14 -3.57
CA SER A 28 32.75 14.77 -2.45
C SER A 28 32.03 14.54 -1.13
N GLY A 29 32.81 14.29 -0.07
CA GLY A 29 32.33 14.36 1.31
C GLY A 29 31.92 15.77 1.74
N PRO A 30 32.08 16.14 3.03
CA PRO A 30 31.51 17.38 3.53
C PRO A 30 32.18 18.60 2.89
N ASP A 31 31.38 19.64 2.65
CA ASP A 31 31.91 20.94 2.26
C ASP A 31 32.68 21.63 3.40
N LYS A 32 33.22 22.82 3.13
CA LYS A 32 33.94 23.65 4.11
C LYS A 32 33.13 24.04 5.36
N ASN A 33 31.82 23.84 5.34
CA ASN A 33 30.87 24.12 6.42
C ASN A 33 30.37 22.81 7.08
N GLY A 34 30.96 21.65 6.75
CA GLY A 34 30.60 20.34 7.30
C GLY A 34 29.39 19.65 6.67
N LYS A 35 28.87 20.15 5.53
CA LYS A 35 27.61 19.70 4.93
C LYS A 35 27.82 18.72 3.78
N TYR A 36 27.07 17.62 3.80
CA TYR A 36 27.00 16.65 2.72
C TYR A 36 25.82 16.98 1.81
N TRP A 37 26.05 17.13 0.52
CA TRP A 37 25.03 17.57 -0.44
C TRP A 37 24.54 16.42 -1.32
N ILE A 38 23.22 16.38 -1.57
CA ILE A 38 22.59 15.48 -2.54
C ILE A 38 21.64 16.29 -3.45
N ARG A 39 21.58 15.94 -4.74
CA ARG A 39 20.93 16.74 -5.79
C ARG A 39 20.19 15.87 -6.80
N ALA A 40 19.00 16.30 -7.19
CA ALA A 40 18.26 15.75 -8.32
C ALA A 40 17.66 16.91 -9.15
N LYS A 41 16.92 16.58 -10.22
CA LYS A 41 16.29 17.61 -11.07
C LYS A 41 15.25 18.39 -10.25
N GLY A 42 15.48 19.69 -10.06
CA GLY A 42 14.55 20.61 -9.38
C GLY A 42 14.65 20.64 -7.85
N ILE A 43 15.50 19.80 -7.25
CA ILE A 43 15.65 19.68 -5.79
C ILE A 43 17.11 19.48 -5.38
N GLU A 44 17.55 20.21 -4.36
CA GLU A 44 18.90 20.13 -3.79
C GLU A 44 18.80 20.17 -2.27
N ALA A 45 19.43 19.21 -1.59
CA ALA A 45 19.37 19.08 -0.13
C ALA A 45 20.77 18.93 0.46
N SER A 46 20.93 19.34 1.72
CA SER A 46 22.16 19.12 2.48
C SER A 46 21.88 18.57 3.87
N PHE A 47 22.75 17.67 4.32
CA PHE A 47 22.64 16.95 5.59
C PHE A 47 23.96 17.02 6.36
N ILE A 48 23.90 16.78 7.66
CA ILE A 48 25.06 16.78 8.55
C ILE A 48 25.07 15.52 9.45
N PRO A 49 26.24 15.07 9.96
CA PRO A 49 26.30 13.88 10.81
C PRO A 49 25.65 14.08 12.19
N TYR A 50 25.65 15.31 12.71
CA TYR A 50 25.00 15.63 13.99
C TYR A 50 23.48 15.50 13.84
N GLY A 51 22.86 14.66 14.67
CA GLY A 51 21.44 14.31 14.61
C GLY A 51 20.96 13.67 13.30
N ALA A 52 21.88 13.27 12.41
CA ALA A 52 21.62 12.99 10.99
C ALA A 52 20.90 14.15 10.25
N SER A 53 20.97 15.38 10.78
CA SER A 53 20.00 16.43 10.46
C SER A 53 20.02 16.90 9.01
N ILE A 54 18.83 17.21 8.48
CA ILE A 54 18.72 18.08 7.31
C ILE A 54 19.10 19.52 7.69
N SER A 55 19.85 20.20 6.81
CA SER A 55 20.38 21.54 7.03
C SER A 55 20.01 22.55 5.94
N ASN A 56 19.71 22.09 4.72
CA ASN A 56 19.14 22.90 3.64
C ASN A 56 18.23 22.03 2.75
N LEU A 57 17.20 22.64 2.17
CA LEU A 57 16.33 22.01 1.17
C LEU A 57 15.84 23.06 0.18
N PHE A 58 16.27 22.95 -1.06
CA PHE A 58 16.04 23.95 -2.11
C PHE A 58 15.04 23.47 -3.16
N ILE A 59 14.03 24.31 -3.42
CA ILE A 59 13.03 24.17 -4.50
C ILE A 59 12.90 25.54 -5.19
N ASN A 60 12.59 25.57 -6.48
CA ASN A 60 12.26 26.82 -7.18
C ASN A 60 10.79 27.19 -6.94
N ASP A 61 10.54 28.47 -6.64
CA ASP A 61 9.18 29.01 -6.50
C ASP A 61 8.51 29.27 -7.86
N ARG A 62 7.26 29.76 -7.84
CA ARG A 62 6.45 30.08 -9.03
C ARG A 62 7.04 31.15 -9.97
N TYR A 63 8.08 31.86 -9.52
CA TYR A 63 8.85 32.86 -10.29
C TYR A 63 10.19 32.29 -10.78
N GLY A 64 10.47 31.01 -10.53
CA GLY A 64 11.74 30.34 -10.85
C GLY A 64 12.87 30.65 -9.86
N ILE A 65 12.59 31.29 -8.72
CA ILE A 65 13.61 31.68 -7.73
C ILE A 65 13.80 30.53 -6.74
N GLN A 66 15.04 30.08 -6.57
CA GLN A 66 15.40 29.02 -5.61
C GLN A 66 15.16 29.50 -4.16
N ARG A 67 14.45 28.70 -3.36
CA ARG A 67 14.11 28.97 -1.95
C ARG A 67 14.58 27.84 -1.05
N ASP A 68 15.23 28.18 0.05
CA ASP A 68 15.65 27.23 1.09
C ASP A 68 14.53 27.07 2.14
N LEU A 69 13.84 25.94 2.10
CA LEU A 69 12.54 25.74 2.75
C LEU A 69 12.62 25.33 4.23
N VAL A 70 13.81 25.01 4.75
CA VAL A 70 13.97 24.41 6.09
C VAL A 70 14.86 25.24 7.02
N GLY A 71 14.57 25.27 8.32
CA GLY A 71 15.43 25.87 9.35
C GLY A 71 16.78 25.16 9.50
N GLY A 72 17.73 25.79 10.19
CA GLY A 72 19.07 25.24 10.42
C GLY A 72 20.15 26.32 10.45
N PHE A 73 21.42 25.91 10.47
CA PHE A 73 22.59 26.80 10.51
C PHE A 73 23.40 26.75 9.22
N ASP A 74 24.15 27.82 8.89
CA ASP A 74 25.05 27.82 7.72
C ASP A 74 26.24 26.85 7.86
N ASN A 75 26.66 26.55 9.09
CA ASN A 75 27.80 25.69 9.42
C ASN A 75 27.37 24.59 10.41
N ALA A 76 27.72 23.34 10.10
CA ALA A 76 27.41 22.15 10.88
C ALA A 76 27.93 22.23 12.33
N THR A 77 29.05 22.92 12.57
CA THR A 77 29.64 23.01 13.93
C THR A 77 28.72 23.70 14.94
N TYR A 78 27.78 24.54 14.50
CA TYR A 78 26.87 25.22 15.43
C TYR A 78 25.82 24.29 16.05
N TYR A 79 25.43 23.22 15.37
CA TYR A 79 24.39 22.30 15.87
C TYR A 79 24.78 21.64 17.22
N GLY A 80 26.07 21.35 17.42
CA GLY A 80 26.60 20.82 18.68
C GLY A 80 27.19 21.86 19.66
N ILE A 81 26.94 23.17 19.45
CA ILE A 81 27.50 24.25 20.28
C ILE A 81 26.43 25.27 20.70
N ASP A 82 25.48 25.60 19.83
CA ASP A 82 24.47 26.61 20.12
C ASP A 82 23.37 26.04 21.02
N LYS A 83 23.26 26.57 22.24
CA LYS A 83 22.24 26.16 23.22
C LYS A 83 20.82 26.60 22.87
N GLN A 84 20.63 27.35 21.79
CA GLN A 84 19.33 27.63 21.19
C GLN A 84 18.94 26.62 20.09
N HIS A 85 19.77 25.62 19.78
CA HIS A 85 19.39 24.49 18.92
C HIS A 85 18.35 23.60 19.64
N PRO A 86 17.10 23.51 19.16
CA PRO A 86 16.08 22.63 19.72
C PRO A 86 15.77 21.58 18.65
N HIS A 87 16.67 20.62 18.45
CA HIS A 87 16.44 19.48 17.54
C HIS A 87 16.24 19.91 16.05
N PHE A 88 16.95 20.93 15.53
CA PHE A 88 16.72 21.43 14.16
C PHE A 88 16.99 20.37 13.07
N GLY A 89 15.94 19.87 12.42
CA GLY A 89 16.03 18.98 11.26
C GLY A 89 16.56 17.57 11.56
N GLY A 90 16.75 17.23 12.84
CA GLY A 90 17.33 15.97 13.29
C GLY A 90 16.36 14.80 13.30
N VAL A 91 16.88 13.66 13.74
CA VAL A 91 16.11 12.45 14.06
C VAL A 91 16.01 12.29 15.58
N PRO A 92 14.88 12.68 16.20
CA PRO A 92 14.54 12.28 17.56
C PRO A 92 14.66 10.77 17.76
N GLY A 93 15.26 10.37 18.88
CA GLY A 93 15.53 8.98 19.18
C GLY A 93 16.24 8.81 20.52
N ARG A 94 16.16 7.66 21.19
CA ARG A 94 15.57 6.38 20.73
C ARG A 94 14.04 6.39 20.64
N TYR A 95 13.39 7.35 21.30
CA TYR A 95 11.95 7.54 21.29
C TYR A 95 11.61 9.02 21.02
N ALA A 96 10.88 9.28 19.94
CA ALA A 96 10.40 10.61 19.57
C ALA A 96 9.28 11.10 20.52
N ASN A 97 8.97 12.39 20.44
CA ASN A 97 7.99 13.07 21.30
C ASN A 97 8.20 12.79 22.81
N ARG A 98 7.13 12.81 23.61
CA ARG A 98 7.16 12.79 25.09
C ARG A 98 6.89 11.39 25.67
N ILE A 99 7.63 11.03 26.73
CA ILE A 99 7.40 9.88 27.62
C ILE A 99 6.98 10.40 29.00
N LYS A 100 5.80 9.97 29.44
CA LYS A 100 5.14 10.38 30.70
C LYS A 100 5.92 9.97 31.95
N ASN A 101 6.13 10.93 32.85
CA ASN A 101 6.92 10.81 34.09
C ASN A 101 8.36 10.30 33.89
N SER A 102 8.88 10.33 32.66
CA SER A 102 10.16 9.68 32.30
C SER A 102 10.21 8.18 32.68
N THR A 103 9.10 7.46 32.49
CA THR A 103 8.98 6.05 32.84
C THR A 103 8.22 5.24 31.79
N PHE A 104 8.55 3.95 31.69
CA PHE A 104 7.76 2.94 30.98
C PHE A 104 8.00 1.55 31.61
N THR A 105 7.20 0.55 31.27
CA THR A 105 7.34 -0.82 31.82
C THR A 105 7.43 -1.86 30.70
N ILE A 106 8.41 -2.76 30.78
CA ILE A 106 8.56 -3.91 29.87
C ILE A 106 8.61 -5.19 30.70
N ASP A 107 7.79 -6.18 30.36
CA ASP A 107 7.72 -7.50 31.01
C ASP A 107 7.63 -7.42 32.56
N GLY A 108 6.91 -6.43 33.08
CA GLY A 108 6.75 -6.18 34.53
C GLY A 108 7.92 -5.45 35.20
N THR A 109 8.97 -5.09 34.46
CA THR A 109 10.09 -4.25 34.95
C THR A 109 9.88 -2.81 34.52
N THR A 110 9.77 -1.89 35.47
CA THR A 110 9.72 -0.45 35.21
C THR A 110 11.12 0.12 34.98
N TYR A 111 11.27 0.92 33.93
CA TYR A 111 12.47 1.64 33.56
C TYR A 111 12.26 3.15 33.73
N HIS A 112 13.34 3.86 34.02
CA HIS A 112 13.37 5.31 34.20
C HIS A 112 14.31 5.92 33.16
N THR A 113 13.79 6.81 32.33
CA THR A 113 14.58 7.62 31.38
C THR A 113 15.07 8.90 32.03
N VAL A 114 16.03 9.58 31.40
CA VAL A 114 16.55 10.86 31.89
C VAL A 114 15.61 12.01 31.50
N PRO A 115 14.98 12.73 32.45
CA PRO A 115 14.10 13.85 32.14
C PRO A 115 14.86 15.05 31.55
N ASN A 116 14.15 15.81 30.72
CA ASN A 116 14.61 17.08 30.15
C ASN A 116 13.49 18.12 29.96
N GLU A 117 12.20 17.77 30.15
CA GLU A 117 11.05 18.68 30.00
C GLU A 117 10.20 18.75 31.28
N ASN A 118 9.38 19.81 31.41
CA ASN A 118 8.48 20.08 32.53
C ASN A 118 9.16 20.18 33.91
N PRO A 119 10.15 21.08 34.11
CA PRO A 119 10.81 21.25 35.41
C PRO A 119 9.85 21.77 36.47
N THR A 120 9.76 21.06 37.60
CA THR A 120 8.93 21.42 38.76
C THR A 120 9.80 21.70 39.99
N LYS A 121 9.20 22.23 41.06
CA LYS A 121 9.90 22.42 42.35
C LYS A 121 10.38 21.10 43.00
N ALA A 122 9.76 19.96 42.64
CA ALA A 122 10.15 18.64 43.11
C ALA A 122 11.13 17.94 42.16
N ALA A 123 11.01 18.21 40.86
CA ALA A 123 11.85 17.65 39.80
C ALA A 123 12.47 18.80 38.98
N PRO A 124 13.54 19.45 39.47
CA PRO A 124 14.09 20.68 38.87
C PRO A 124 14.75 20.47 37.51
N ASN A 125 15.06 19.21 37.15
CA ASN A 125 15.64 18.82 35.86
C ASN A 125 14.56 18.43 34.82
N GLY A 126 13.27 18.46 35.20
CA GLY A 126 12.16 17.93 34.42
C GLY A 126 11.46 16.76 35.10
N SER A 127 10.16 16.57 34.81
CA SER A 127 9.42 15.33 35.10
C SER A 127 9.40 14.36 33.92
N ASP A 128 9.49 14.88 32.70
CA ASP A 128 9.19 14.11 31.48
C ASP A 128 10.40 14.07 30.53
N THR A 129 10.43 13.04 29.69
CA THR A 129 11.49 12.80 28.70
C THR A 129 10.94 13.14 27.31
N LEU A 130 11.50 14.16 26.68
CA LEU A 130 11.24 14.59 25.31
C LEU A 130 12.37 14.13 24.38
N HIS A 131 12.02 13.60 23.21
CA HIS A 131 12.92 13.19 22.11
C HIS A 131 14.07 12.23 22.54
N GLY A 132 13.85 11.43 23.59
CA GLY A 132 14.83 10.47 24.09
C GLY A 132 15.76 11.00 25.18
N GLY A 133 15.57 12.23 25.67
CA GLY A 133 16.31 12.78 26.80
C GLY A 133 17.37 13.83 26.41
N PRO A 134 18.16 14.33 27.38
CA PRO A 134 19.10 15.43 27.17
C PRO A 134 20.32 15.10 26.31
N ASP A 135 20.63 13.81 26.07
CA ASP A 135 21.60 13.35 25.06
C ASP A 135 20.96 12.26 24.16
N GLY A 136 19.77 12.59 23.64
CA GLY A 136 19.05 11.88 22.60
C GLY A 136 19.80 11.84 21.25
N TRP A 137 19.25 11.14 20.26
CA TRP A 137 19.95 10.88 19.00
C TRP A 137 20.20 12.15 18.17
N ASP A 138 19.27 13.10 18.21
CA ASP A 138 19.38 14.43 17.58
C ASP A 138 20.42 15.36 18.24
N TRP A 139 20.94 15.00 19.42
CA TRP A 139 22.07 15.64 20.10
C TRP A 139 23.42 14.96 19.83
N ARG A 140 23.46 13.92 18.99
CA ARG A 140 24.63 13.05 18.81
C ARG A 140 25.11 12.95 17.37
N ASN A 141 26.41 12.71 17.20
CA ASN A 141 26.99 12.47 15.88
C ASN A 141 26.72 11.02 15.43
N PHE A 142 26.06 10.89 14.29
CA PHE A 142 26.01 9.67 13.49
C PHE A 142 27.30 9.51 12.67
N THR A 143 27.59 8.29 12.25
CA THR A 143 28.63 7.99 11.25
C THR A 143 28.01 8.00 9.86
N VAL A 144 28.60 8.71 8.89
CA VAL A 144 28.22 8.59 7.47
C VAL A 144 28.75 7.25 6.95
N THR A 145 27.87 6.34 6.55
CA THR A 145 28.24 5.01 6.05
C THR A 145 28.15 4.88 4.54
N SER A 146 27.38 5.75 3.87
CA SER A 146 27.31 5.86 2.41
C SER A 146 26.97 7.29 2.00
N HIS A 147 27.57 7.78 0.91
CA HIS A 147 27.18 9.05 0.28
C HIS A 147 27.39 8.96 -1.24
N THR A 148 26.42 9.46 -1.98
CA THR A 148 26.34 9.47 -3.44
C THR A 148 25.72 10.81 -3.89
N PRO A 149 25.76 11.16 -5.20
CA PRO A 149 25.18 12.42 -5.66
C PRO A 149 23.68 12.61 -5.36
N THR A 150 22.92 11.54 -5.12
CA THR A 150 21.46 11.56 -4.91
C THR A 150 21.02 10.97 -3.57
N SER A 151 21.91 10.37 -2.76
CA SER A 151 21.54 9.67 -1.52
C SER A 151 22.66 9.65 -0.48
N ILE A 152 22.31 9.70 0.80
CA ILE A 152 23.22 9.62 1.95
C ILE A 152 22.64 8.71 3.04
N THR A 153 23.48 7.88 3.64
CA THR A 153 23.13 7.02 4.78
C THR A 153 24.00 7.35 5.99
N PHE A 154 23.34 7.55 7.12
CA PHE A 154 23.89 7.72 8.45
C PHE A 154 23.66 6.46 9.29
N SER A 155 24.52 6.20 10.27
CA SER A 155 24.37 5.11 11.24
C SER A 155 24.74 5.56 12.66
N ILE A 156 24.03 5.05 13.66
CA ILE A 156 24.34 5.26 15.08
C ILE A 156 24.24 3.93 15.84
N VAL A 157 25.14 3.74 16.80
CA VAL A 157 25.04 2.69 17.82
C VAL A 157 24.69 3.38 19.12
N ASP A 158 23.64 2.89 19.77
CA ASP A 158 23.08 3.46 20.99
C ASP A 158 23.09 2.40 22.10
N PRO A 159 24.00 2.49 23.10
CA PRO A 159 24.30 1.37 23.99
C PRO A 159 23.23 1.11 25.06
N ASP A 160 23.33 -0.07 25.68
CA ASP A 160 22.49 -0.51 26.81
C ASP A 160 22.62 0.45 28.01
N GLY A 161 21.48 0.97 28.48
CA GLY A 161 21.39 1.93 29.58
C GLY A 161 21.51 3.40 29.18
N LYS A 162 21.72 3.73 27.89
CA LYS A 162 21.85 5.13 27.44
C LYS A 162 20.52 5.88 27.60
N GLU A 163 20.57 7.07 28.21
CA GLU A 163 19.41 7.86 28.66
C GLU A 163 18.37 7.07 29.49
N GLY A 164 18.77 5.95 30.10
CA GLY A 164 17.90 5.04 30.85
C GLY A 164 17.22 3.94 30.02
N PHE A 165 17.36 3.94 28.69
CA PHE A 165 16.78 2.92 27.84
C PHE A 165 17.53 1.58 27.94
N PRO A 166 16.83 0.45 28.18
CA PRO A 166 17.46 -0.87 28.19
C PRO A 166 17.82 -1.33 26.78
N GLY A 167 18.86 -2.15 26.66
CA GLY A 167 19.29 -2.75 25.40
C GLY A 167 20.12 -1.80 24.54
N GLU A 168 20.98 -2.38 23.71
CA GLU A 168 21.65 -1.66 22.65
C GLU A 168 20.74 -1.61 21.41
N VAL A 169 20.79 -0.52 20.65
CA VAL A 169 20.13 -0.34 19.36
C VAL A 169 21.17 0.08 18.32
N VAL A 170 21.11 -0.53 17.14
CA VAL A 170 21.83 -0.05 15.94
C VAL A 170 20.80 0.50 14.97
N SER A 171 21.01 1.72 14.49
CA SER A 171 20.08 2.43 13.60
C SER A 171 20.77 2.94 12.34
N HIS A 172 20.02 2.97 11.25
CA HIS A 172 20.40 3.49 9.95
C HIS A 172 19.34 4.44 9.42
N ILE A 173 19.76 5.65 9.04
CA ILE A 173 18.91 6.71 8.49
C ILE A 173 19.39 6.99 7.07
N THR A 174 18.54 6.77 6.07
CA THR A 174 18.87 7.03 4.65
C THR A 174 17.97 8.11 4.09
N TYR A 175 18.59 9.13 3.50
CA TYR A 175 17.92 10.21 2.77
C TYR A 175 18.26 10.11 1.28
N THR A 176 17.26 10.24 0.41
CA THR A 176 17.44 10.20 -1.04
C THR A 176 16.67 11.34 -1.70
N VAL A 177 17.18 11.89 -2.80
CA VAL A 177 16.45 12.85 -3.64
C VAL A 177 16.25 12.30 -5.04
N GLN A 178 15.01 12.42 -5.50
CA GLN A 178 14.53 12.13 -6.84
C GLN A 178 14.00 13.43 -7.47
N PRO A 179 13.70 13.50 -8.77
CA PRO A 179 13.18 14.73 -9.38
C PRO A 179 11.95 15.27 -8.62
N ASN A 180 12.09 16.46 -8.03
CA ASN A 180 11.09 17.13 -7.17
C ASN A 180 10.64 16.35 -5.89
N GLN A 181 11.37 15.30 -5.47
CA GLN A 181 10.99 14.44 -4.35
C GLN A 181 12.16 14.20 -3.39
N TRP A 182 11.89 14.20 -2.08
CA TRP A 182 12.82 13.88 -1.01
C TRP A 182 12.29 12.68 -0.21
N ASP A 183 12.95 11.55 -0.33
CA ASP A 183 12.66 10.31 0.39
C ASP A 183 13.48 10.22 1.69
N PHE A 184 12.89 9.64 2.73
CA PHE A 184 13.60 9.28 3.95
C PHE A 184 13.12 7.95 4.54
N VAL A 185 14.10 7.13 4.95
CA VAL A 185 13.90 5.78 5.47
C VAL A 185 14.74 5.61 6.74
N MET A 186 14.08 5.23 7.83
CA MET A 186 14.71 5.00 9.13
C MET A 186 14.52 3.54 9.52
N VAL A 187 15.60 2.85 9.89
CA VAL A 187 15.57 1.45 10.31
C VAL A 187 16.39 1.28 11.58
N ALA A 188 15.79 0.74 12.63
CA ALA A 188 16.46 0.56 13.93
C ALA A 188 16.20 -0.83 14.51
N GLN A 189 17.28 -1.51 14.92
CA GLN A 189 17.26 -2.87 15.46
C GLN A 189 17.80 -2.88 16.89
N ALA A 190 16.99 -3.37 17.83
CA ALA A 190 17.46 -3.72 19.16
C ALA A 190 18.34 -4.99 19.09
N THR A 191 19.54 -4.96 19.67
CA THR A 191 20.53 -6.05 19.54
C THR A 191 20.65 -6.92 20.78
N THR A 192 20.36 -6.41 21.98
CA THR A 192 20.62 -7.14 23.25
C THR A 192 19.42 -7.30 24.21
N LYS A 193 18.44 -6.40 24.23
CA LYS A 193 17.24 -6.48 25.08
C LYS A 193 16.02 -5.89 24.38
N LYS A 194 14.81 -6.15 24.91
CA LYS A 194 13.62 -5.36 24.55
C LYS A 194 13.81 -3.89 24.94
N THR A 195 13.39 -2.98 24.07
CA THR A 195 13.53 -1.53 24.24
C THR A 195 12.42 -0.80 23.50
N PRO A 196 11.95 0.39 23.93
CA PRO A 196 11.07 1.20 23.12
C PRO A 196 11.85 1.83 21.95
N ILE A 197 11.24 1.88 20.76
CA ILE A 197 11.77 2.58 19.59
C ILE A 197 10.62 3.30 18.89
N MET A 198 10.79 4.61 18.67
CA MET A 198 9.93 5.43 17.81
C MET A 198 10.78 6.58 17.28
N LEU A 199 10.83 6.80 15.96
CA LEU A 199 11.68 7.82 15.34
C LEU A 199 10.83 8.81 14.55
N SER A 200 11.38 9.99 14.32
CA SER A 200 10.74 11.11 13.61
C SER A 200 11.79 11.87 12.78
N SER A 201 11.35 12.77 11.89
CA SER A 201 12.22 13.80 11.30
C SER A 201 11.70 15.18 11.68
N HIS A 202 12.36 15.80 12.67
CA HIS A 202 11.93 17.05 13.30
C HIS A 202 12.32 18.28 12.44
N THR A 203 11.75 18.33 11.23
CA THR A 203 12.09 19.31 10.18
C THR A 203 11.25 20.58 10.32
N TYR A 204 11.94 21.72 10.41
CA TYR A 204 11.36 23.06 10.57
C TYR A 204 11.06 23.74 9.23
N TRP A 205 9.81 23.77 8.76
CA TRP A 205 9.45 24.25 7.42
C TRP A 205 9.03 25.72 7.34
N ASN A 206 9.41 26.41 6.27
CA ASN A 206 8.83 27.67 5.78
C ASN A 206 8.89 27.68 4.23
N LEU A 207 7.74 27.52 3.56
CA LEU A 207 7.62 27.40 2.10
C LEU A 207 7.85 28.72 1.34
N ASP A 208 8.01 29.84 2.04
CA ASP A 208 8.42 31.13 1.48
C ASP A 208 9.95 31.35 1.62
N GLY A 209 10.69 30.42 2.23
CA GLY A 209 12.12 30.56 2.55
C GLY A 209 12.41 31.76 3.47
N PHE A 210 11.43 32.15 4.30
CA PHE A 210 11.37 33.39 5.07
C PHE A 210 11.48 34.69 4.24
N ALA A 211 11.42 34.60 2.91
CA ALA A 211 11.71 35.71 1.98
C ALA A 211 10.46 36.48 1.53
N ASN A 212 9.28 36.15 2.08
CA ASN A 212 8.03 36.84 1.80
C ASN A 212 8.07 38.29 2.31
N ASN A 213 7.66 39.22 1.45
CA ASN A 213 7.73 40.67 1.64
C ASN A 213 6.51 41.28 2.36
N GLU A 214 5.48 40.48 2.60
CA GLU A 214 4.31 40.83 3.39
C GLU A 214 4.51 40.39 4.85
N THR A 215 4.94 39.14 5.06
CA THR A 215 5.15 38.48 6.36
C THR A 215 6.32 37.49 6.34
N GLN A 216 6.97 37.26 7.50
CA GLN A 216 7.94 36.16 7.70
C GLN A 216 7.33 34.94 8.42
N SER A 217 6.04 35.01 8.79
CA SER A 217 5.37 33.95 9.53
C SER A 217 4.73 32.91 8.61
N ALA A 218 4.85 31.62 8.99
CA ALA A 218 4.19 30.50 8.32
C ALA A 218 2.66 30.47 8.50
N LEU A 219 2.07 31.36 9.33
CA LEU A 219 0.61 31.38 9.59
C LEU A 219 -0.26 31.68 8.35
N ASN A 220 0.35 32.18 7.27
CA ASN A 220 -0.28 32.35 5.96
C ASN A 220 -0.36 31.04 5.15
N HIS A 221 0.41 30.01 5.50
CA HIS A 221 0.42 28.71 4.83
C HIS A 221 -0.89 27.95 5.09
N THR A 222 -1.32 27.19 4.09
CA THR A 222 -2.48 26.30 4.13
C THR A 222 -2.04 24.88 4.42
N LEU A 223 -2.54 24.30 5.52
CA LEU A 223 -2.33 22.92 5.92
C LEU A 223 -3.60 22.09 5.65
N HIS A 224 -3.42 20.86 5.19
CA HIS A 224 -4.47 19.83 5.10
C HIS A 224 -3.91 18.52 5.68
N LEU A 225 -4.71 17.83 6.49
CA LEU A 225 -4.38 16.56 7.14
C LEU A 225 -5.55 15.58 6.87
N PRO A 226 -5.73 15.05 5.63
CA PRO A 226 -6.98 14.40 5.20
C PRO A 226 -7.48 13.28 6.11
N TYR A 227 -6.58 12.53 6.75
CA TYR A 227 -6.91 11.42 7.66
C TYR A 227 -6.93 11.82 9.15
N GLY A 228 -6.60 13.08 9.47
CA GLY A 228 -6.47 13.68 10.81
C GLY A 228 -7.80 13.90 11.56
N GLY A 229 -8.76 12.99 11.39
CA GLY A 229 -10.09 13.06 12.02
C GLY A 229 -10.07 12.87 13.54
N GLN A 230 -8.99 12.33 14.10
CA GLN A 230 -8.74 12.21 15.54
C GLN A 230 -7.34 12.70 15.90
N ARG A 231 -7.10 12.92 17.20
CA ARG A 231 -5.81 13.25 17.80
C ARG A 231 -5.67 12.59 19.15
N VAL A 232 -4.45 12.44 19.64
CA VAL A 232 -4.19 12.11 21.05
C VAL A 232 -4.65 13.30 21.91
N ALA A 233 -5.28 13.04 23.05
CA ALA A 233 -5.55 14.05 24.05
C ALA A 233 -4.33 14.20 24.97
N VAL A 234 -3.98 15.45 25.26
CA VAL A 234 -2.84 15.82 26.11
C VAL A 234 -3.29 16.71 27.24
N ASP A 235 -2.55 16.70 28.34
CA ASP A 235 -2.79 17.53 29.50
C ASP A 235 -2.17 18.93 29.36
N GLY A 236 -2.18 19.69 30.47
CA GLY A 236 -1.57 21.02 30.53
C GLY A 236 -0.04 21.06 30.42
N PHE A 237 0.63 19.92 30.35
CA PHE A 237 2.08 19.78 30.12
C PHE A 237 2.39 19.10 28.77
N LEU A 238 1.36 19.00 27.89
CA LEU A 238 1.41 18.33 26.59
C LEU A 238 1.73 16.81 26.70
N ILE A 239 1.48 16.22 27.87
CA ILE A 239 1.65 14.79 28.13
C ILE A 239 0.34 14.05 27.83
N PRO A 240 0.35 12.93 27.09
CA PRO A 240 -0.86 12.17 26.78
C PRO A 240 -1.70 11.76 28.00
N THR A 241 -3.02 11.91 27.92
CA THR A 241 -3.94 11.54 29.00
C THR A 241 -4.29 10.06 29.01
N GLY A 242 -4.27 9.42 27.83
CA GLY A 242 -4.83 8.10 27.54
C GLY A 242 -6.05 8.16 26.59
N ASP A 243 -6.67 9.33 26.46
CA ASP A 243 -7.86 9.52 25.62
C ASP A 243 -7.50 9.83 24.15
N ILE A 244 -8.30 9.32 23.22
CA ILE A 244 -8.27 9.69 21.82
C ILE A 244 -9.54 10.49 21.48
N VAL A 245 -9.38 11.71 20.95
CA VAL A 245 -10.50 12.64 20.74
C VAL A 245 -10.71 13.01 19.28
N ALA A 246 -11.97 13.23 18.89
CA ALA A 246 -12.36 13.53 17.51
C ALA A 246 -12.29 15.03 17.19
N ASN A 247 -11.67 15.36 16.06
CA ASN A 247 -11.49 16.72 15.57
C ASN A 247 -12.77 17.20 14.88
N LYS A 248 -13.69 17.80 15.64
CA LYS A 248 -14.99 18.25 15.13
C LYS A 248 -14.85 19.29 14.01
N LYS A 249 -15.62 19.13 12.93
CA LYS A 249 -15.66 20.06 11.78
C LYS A 249 -15.93 21.49 12.24
N GLY A 250 -15.23 22.46 11.66
CA GLY A 250 -15.31 23.89 12.00
C GLY A 250 -14.52 24.34 13.26
N THR A 251 -13.87 23.43 13.99
CA THR A 251 -13.02 23.78 15.14
C THR A 251 -11.58 24.10 14.75
N ALA A 252 -10.78 24.62 15.68
CA ALA A 252 -9.35 24.86 15.46
C ALA A 252 -8.60 23.62 14.91
N ASN A 253 -8.94 22.43 15.41
CA ASN A 253 -8.36 21.15 15.00
C ASN A 253 -8.89 20.58 13.67
N ASP A 254 -9.89 21.20 13.04
CA ASP A 254 -10.37 20.80 11.72
C ASP A 254 -9.38 21.23 10.63
N PHE A 255 -8.33 20.44 10.45
CA PHE A 255 -7.43 20.47 9.30
C PHE A 255 -7.69 19.31 8.33
N TRP A 256 -8.66 18.44 8.62
CA TRP A 256 -8.92 17.23 7.82
C TRP A 256 -10.07 17.40 6.83
N SER A 257 -11.15 18.11 7.18
CA SER A 257 -12.34 18.18 6.33
C SER A 257 -12.21 19.13 5.13
N ALA A 258 -11.22 20.03 5.15
CA ALA A 258 -10.77 20.87 4.03
C ALA A 258 -9.39 21.48 4.33
N PRO A 259 -8.59 21.86 3.31
CA PRO A 259 -7.37 22.64 3.50
C PRO A 259 -7.64 23.98 4.18
N LYS A 260 -6.87 24.31 5.23
CA LYS A 260 -7.11 25.50 6.08
C LYS A 260 -5.81 26.25 6.36
N GLN A 261 -5.83 27.57 6.25
CA GLN A 261 -4.72 28.42 6.69
C GLN A 261 -4.53 28.30 8.21
N LEU A 262 -3.28 28.13 8.66
CA LEU A 262 -2.94 27.97 10.08
C LEU A 262 -3.49 29.13 10.93
N SER A 263 -3.32 30.37 10.48
CA SER A 263 -3.93 31.57 11.08
C SER A 263 -5.43 31.43 11.40
N LYS A 264 -6.23 30.87 10.48
CA LYS A 264 -7.68 30.67 10.67
C LYS A 264 -7.96 29.60 11.72
N GLY A 265 -7.17 28.53 11.75
CA GLY A 265 -7.22 27.52 12.82
C GLY A 265 -6.92 28.11 14.19
N PHE A 266 -5.90 28.95 14.29
CA PHE A 266 -5.36 29.45 15.56
C PHE A 266 -6.26 30.53 16.20
N GLN A 267 -7.16 31.13 15.41
CA GLN A 267 -8.20 32.06 15.85
C GLN A 267 -9.47 31.37 16.39
N GLN A 268 -9.75 30.12 15.98
CA GLN A 268 -10.95 29.37 16.35
C GLN A 268 -10.95 28.95 17.84
N SER A 269 -12.12 28.47 18.31
CA SER A 269 -12.30 27.85 19.63
C SER A 269 -11.69 26.44 19.68
N GLY A 270 -11.44 25.94 20.91
CA GLY A 270 -10.80 24.65 21.19
C GLY A 270 -9.27 24.70 21.23
N ILE A 271 -8.62 25.59 20.48
CA ILE A 271 -7.14 25.71 20.40
C ILE A 271 -6.42 25.89 21.74
N LYS A 272 -7.09 26.30 22.83
CA LYS A 272 -6.49 26.31 24.19
C LYS A 272 -6.06 24.90 24.66
N GLU A 273 -6.65 23.86 24.10
CA GLU A 273 -6.35 22.45 24.38
C GLU A 273 -5.11 21.93 23.62
N ASN A 274 -4.51 22.75 22.74
CA ASN A 274 -3.38 22.39 21.86
C ASN A 274 -2.04 23.01 22.30
N CYS A 275 -2.01 23.71 23.44
CA CYS A 275 -0.91 24.61 23.81
C CYS A 275 -0.54 24.64 25.32
N GLY A 276 -1.10 23.71 26.10
CA GLY A 276 -0.77 23.51 27.52
C GLY A 276 -1.15 24.66 28.47
N ASN A 277 -0.74 24.51 29.73
CA ASN A 277 -0.96 25.47 30.84
C ASN A 277 -0.32 26.84 30.56
N ASN A 278 0.81 26.85 29.84
CA ASN A 278 1.56 28.06 29.48
C ASN A 278 1.14 28.64 28.11
N CYS A 279 -0.12 28.48 27.70
CA CYS A 279 -0.68 29.08 26.49
C CYS A 279 -0.91 30.60 26.65
N THR A 280 0.16 31.35 26.92
CA THR A 280 0.20 32.78 27.27
C THR A 280 0.11 33.69 26.05
N GLY A 281 -0.95 33.53 25.25
CA GLY A 281 -1.41 34.56 24.32
C GLY A 281 -2.37 35.53 25.02
N PHE A 282 -2.17 36.84 24.85
CA PHE A 282 -3.26 37.80 25.02
C PHE A 282 -4.41 37.45 24.07
N GLU A 283 -5.65 37.87 24.36
CA GLU A 283 -6.85 37.51 23.59
C GLU A 283 -6.79 37.86 22.09
N LEU A 284 -5.85 38.73 21.69
CA LEU A 284 -5.61 39.24 20.34
C LEU A 284 -4.40 38.60 19.61
N MET A 285 -3.73 37.59 20.19
CA MET A 285 -2.63 36.87 19.52
C MET A 285 -3.00 35.43 19.16
N PRO A 286 -2.48 34.89 18.03
CA PRO A 286 -2.76 33.51 17.62
C PRO A 286 -2.22 32.53 18.67
N ARG A 287 -3.03 31.52 18.98
CA ARG A 287 -2.70 30.45 19.94
C ARG A 287 -2.09 29.28 19.18
N HIS A 288 -1.10 28.64 19.77
CA HIS A 288 -0.24 27.69 19.05
C HIS A 288 -0.83 26.28 18.93
N VAL A 289 -0.31 25.52 17.97
CA VAL A 289 -0.46 24.06 17.88
C VAL A 289 0.89 23.41 18.23
N ASP A 290 0.86 22.52 19.21
CA ASP A 290 1.75 21.36 19.40
C ASP A 290 0.80 20.15 19.55
N THR A 291 0.66 19.30 18.54
CA THR A 291 -0.41 18.28 18.50
C THR A 291 -0.11 17.10 17.58
N CYS A 292 -0.26 15.89 18.13
CA CYS A 292 -0.22 14.62 17.43
C CYS A 292 -1.60 14.24 16.87
N TYR A 293 -1.77 14.38 15.55
CA TYR A 293 -2.96 13.95 14.81
C TYR A 293 -2.83 12.48 14.41
N LEU A 294 -3.91 11.71 14.48
CA LEU A 294 -3.91 10.31 14.06
C LEU A 294 -4.24 10.20 12.57
N THR A 295 -3.50 9.38 11.83
CA THR A 295 -3.80 9.11 10.41
C THR A 295 -4.75 7.92 10.31
N ASN A 296 -6.06 8.16 10.34
CA ASN A 296 -7.10 7.12 10.44
C ASN A 296 -7.33 6.32 9.14
N ARG A 297 -6.26 5.78 8.55
CA ARG A 297 -6.22 5.16 7.22
C ARG A 297 -6.68 3.70 7.24
N GLY A 298 -6.49 2.99 8.34
CA GLY A 298 -7.00 1.62 8.52
C GLY A 298 -8.53 1.47 8.41
N ALA A 299 -9.28 2.57 8.49
CA ALA A 299 -10.72 2.57 8.22
C ALA A 299 -11.08 2.45 6.73
N LEU A 300 -10.12 2.72 5.82
CA LEU A 300 -10.30 2.68 4.36
C LEU A 300 -10.09 1.27 3.78
N GLY A 301 -9.47 0.36 4.54
CA GLY A 301 -9.22 -1.03 4.13
C GLY A 301 -7.79 -1.23 3.58
N ASN A 302 -7.67 -1.85 2.41
CA ASN A 302 -6.40 -2.00 1.71
C ASN A 302 -5.98 -0.66 1.11
N PHE A 303 -5.07 0.04 1.79
CA PHE A 303 -4.59 1.39 1.44
C PHE A 303 -3.07 1.38 1.19
N ASP A 304 -2.60 1.65 -0.04
CA ASP A 304 -1.19 1.93 -0.30
C ASP A 304 -0.88 3.43 -0.11
N TRP A 305 -0.15 3.69 0.97
CA TRP A 305 0.29 5.03 1.36
C TRP A 305 1.20 5.74 0.36
N ARG A 306 1.68 5.06 -0.68
CA ARG A 306 2.45 5.67 -1.78
C ARG A 306 1.59 6.26 -2.88
N THR A 307 0.33 5.85 -2.99
CA THR A 307 -0.54 6.18 -4.14
C THR A 307 -1.92 6.71 -3.77
N GLU A 308 -2.45 6.39 -2.59
CA GLU A 308 -3.83 6.72 -2.19
C GLU A 308 -4.00 8.05 -1.44
N GLY A 309 -2.94 8.88 -1.43
CA GLY A 309 -2.97 10.27 -0.96
C GLY A 309 -1.99 10.58 0.18
N PRO A 310 -1.58 11.86 0.33
CA PRO A 310 -0.63 12.27 1.35
C PRO A 310 -1.28 12.30 2.74
N VAL A 311 -0.50 12.01 3.78
CA VAL A 311 -0.93 12.17 5.18
C VAL A 311 -1.06 13.65 5.58
N ALA A 312 -0.28 14.51 4.94
CA ALA A 312 -0.33 15.97 5.11
C ALA A 312 0.06 16.70 3.82
N SER A 313 -0.63 17.80 3.53
CA SER A 313 -0.27 18.75 2.47
C SER A 313 -0.10 20.15 3.05
N LEU A 314 1.02 20.80 2.74
CA LEU A 314 1.32 22.18 3.14
C LEU A 314 1.57 23.04 1.89
N SER A 315 1.03 24.25 1.84
CA SER A 315 1.23 25.15 0.69
C SER A 315 1.28 26.63 1.04
N SER A 316 2.03 27.40 0.25
CA SER A 316 2.02 28.87 0.28
C SER A 316 1.53 29.44 -1.05
N ALA A 317 0.57 30.36 -1.00
CA ALA A 317 0.09 31.08 -2.17
C ALA A 317 1.11 32.14 -2.69
N TRP A 318 2.06 32.56 -1.85
CA TRP A 318 3.05 33.59 -2.21
C TRP A 318 4.17 33.01 -3.07
N SER A 319 4.88 31.98 -2.58
CA SER A 319 5.86 31.23 -3.37
C SER A 319 5.20 30.31 -4.40
N GLY A 320 3.92 29.96 -4.21
CA GLY A 320 3.23 28.95 -5.02
C GLY A 320 3.75 27.54 -4.80
N ILE A 321 4.57 27.30 -3.77
CA ILE A 321 5.12 25.99 -3.44
C ILE A 321 4.06 25.17 -2.70
N HIS A 322 3.92 23.92 -3.13
CA HIS A 322 3.09 22.87 -2.55
C HIS A 322 3.98 21.69 -2.12
N LEU A 323 3.74 21.15 -0.93
CA LEU A 323 4.48 20.07 -0.32
C LEU A 323 3.48 19.01 0.15
N ASP A 324 3.53 17.83 -0.45
CA ASP A 324 2.78 16.65 -0.02
C ASP A 324 3.70 15.69 0.74
N VAL A 325 3.26 15.20 1.89
CA VAL A 325 3.98 14.22 2.71
C VAL A 325 3.24 12.89 2.69
N TYR A 326 3.93 11.84 2.25
CA TYR A 326 3.45 10.46 2.24
C TYR A 326 4.25 9.64 3.26
N SER A 327 3.60 8.76 4.02
CA SER A 327 4.23 8.05 5.15
C SER A 327 3.57 6.71 5.46
N ASP A 328 4.34 5.72 5.94
CA ASP A 328 3.83 4.49 6.54
C ASP A 328 3.49 4.58 8.04
N GLN A 329 3.79 5.70 8.70
CA GLN A 329 3.53 5.88 10.14
C GLN A 329 2.07 6.24 10.44
N ASP A 330 1.53 5.79 11.58
CA ASP A 330 0.11 5.94 11.91
C ASP A 330 -0.28 7.31 12.50
N ALA A 331 0.66 8.18 12.85
CA ALA A 331 0.39 9.52 13.35
C ALA A 331 1.19 10.62 12.61
N PHE A 332 0.78 11.87 12.83
CA PHE A 332 1.39 13.06 12.25
C PHE A 332 1.42 14.19 13.29
N GLN A 333 2.61 14.54 13.76
CA GLN A 333 2.83 15.55 14.78
C GLN A 333 3.10 16.91 14.13
N VAL A 334 2.47 17.95 14.66
CA VAL A 334 2.53 19.32 14.12
C VAL A 334 2.88 20.30 15.24
N TYR A 335 3.99 21.01 15.08
CA TYR A 335 4.45 22.02 16.05
C TYR A 335 4.70 23.36 15.36
N SER A 336 4.13 24.45 15.89
CA SER A 336 4.01 25.74 15.17
C SER A 336 5.06 26.80 15.52
N CYS A 337 6.26 26.40 15.95
CA CYS A 337 7.37 27.30 16.24
C CYS A 337 7.05 28.43 17.25
N ASN A 338 6.21 28.17 18.24
CA ASN A 338 5.83 29.15 19.27
C ASN A 338 6.95 29.45 20.28
N GLY A 339 7.94 28.57 20.42
CA GLY A 339 9.15 28.81 21.23
C GLY A 339 10.16 29.74 20.55
N GLN A 340 10.06 29.95 19.24
CA GLN A 340 10.88 30.92 18.52
C GLN A 340 10.42 32.34 18.87
N ASN A 341 11.36 33.27 19.04
CA ASN A 341 11.07 34.63 19.52
C ASN A 341 11.85 35.73 18.77
N GLY A 342 12.50 35.38 17.66
CA GLY A 342 13.38 36.30 16.92
C GLY A 342 14.85 36.30 17.39
N SER A 343 15.28 35.39 18.26
CA SER A 343 16.71 35.22 18.62
C SER A 343 17.51 34.37 17.62
N MET A 344 16.92 33.28 17.12
CA MET A 344 17.59 32.35 16.21
C MET A 344 17.83 32.98 14.84
N ALA A 345 19.07 32.96 14.34
CA ALA A 345 19.44 33.59 13.07
C ALA A 345 18.93 32.82 11.84
N LEU A 346 18.56 33.54 10.78
CA LEU A 346 18.31 32.94 9.46
C LEU A 346 19.62 32.68 8.74
N LYS A 347 19.72 31.51 8.09
CA LYS A 347 20.83 31.14 7.21
C LYS A 347 21.09 32.21 6.15
N THR A 348 22.32 32.30 5.65
CA THR A 348 22.69 33.22 4.55
C THR A 348 21.82 33.04 3.30
N THR A 349 21.26 31.84 3.11
CA THR A 349 20.38 31.39 2.02
C THR A 349 18.90 31.78 2.16
N GLN A 350 18.49 32.34 3.31
CA GLN A 350 17.09 32.59 3.66
C GLN A 350 16.80 34.07 3.90
N GLY A 351 15.51 34.42 3.91
CA GLY A 351 15.04 35.75 4.30
C GLY A 351 15.38 36.87 3.34
N LEU A 352 14.86 38.06 3.62
CA LEU A 352 15.20 39.26 2.87
C LEU A 352 16.55 39.85 3.33
N HIS A 353 17.31 40.39 2.39
CA HIS A 353 18.58 41.07 2.65
C HIS A 353 18.35 42.59 2.73
N ASN A 354 19.10 43.26 3.61
CA ASN A 354 19.08 44.73 3.78
C ASN A 354 17.71 45.37 4.13
N ASN A 355 16.71 44.58 4.56
CA ASN A 355 15.37 45.07 4.87
C ASN A 355 15.16 45.28 6.38
N LYS A 356 14.92 46.52 6.82
CA LYS A 356 14.68 46.85 8.24
C LYS A 356 13.31 46.41 8.78
N LYS A 357 12.32 46.10 7.93
CA LYS A 357 11.00 45.59 8.35
C LYS A 357 11.08 44.12 8.80
N PHE A 358 12.06 43.37 8.27
CA PHE A 358 12.14 41.92 8.38
C PHE A 358 13.53 41.51 8.88
N PRO A 359 13.72 41.35 10.20
CA PRO A 359 14.97 40.88 10.78
C PRO A 359 15.43 39.55 10.19
N ARG A 360 16.74 39.32 10.14
CA ARG A 360 17.33 38.04 9.69
C ARG A 360 17.33 36.99 10.82
N THR A 361 16.18 36.82 11.47
CA THR A 361 15.96 35.85 12.54
C THR A 361 14.61 35.16 12.37
N ILE A 362 14.43 33.97 12.96
CA ILE A 362 13.18 33.22 12.93
C ILE A 362 12.20 33.85 13.94
N PRO A 363 11.10 34.48 13.50
CA PRO A 363 10.11 35.05 14.42
C PRO A 363 9.28 33.95 15.08
N GLN A 364 8.51 34.31 16.11
CA GLN A 364 7.45 33.44 16.61
C GLN A 364 6.47 33.11 15.47
N TYR A 365 6.08 31.83 15.36
CA TYR A 365 5.31 31.32 14.22
C TYR A 365 5.99 31.53 12.86
N GLY A 366 7.33 31.64 12.84
CA GLY A 366 8.13 31.73 11.62
C GLY A 366 8.13 30.45 10.78
N CYS A 367 7.76 29.32 11.36
CA CYS A 367 7.86 28.01 10.74
C CYS A 367 6.77 27.06 11.24
N LEU A 368 6.66 25.92 10.57
CA LEU A 368 5.87 24.76 10.99
C LEU A 368 6.80 23.53 11.02
N VAL A 369 6.94 22.89 12.17
CA VAL A 369 7.51 21.54 12.24
C VAL A 369 6.41 20.54 11.89
N MET A 370 6.76 19.58 11.04
CA MET A 370 5.87 18.51 10.58
C MET A 370 6.62 17.19 10.69
N GLU A 371 6.05 16.27 11.45
CA GLU A 371 6.69 15.04 11.89
C GLU A 371 5.83 13.82 11.57
N VAL A 372 6.48 12.76 11.13
CA VAL A 372 5.88 11.45 10.84
C VAL A 372 6.39 10.47 11.89
N GLU A 373 5.49 10.06 12.78
CA GLU A 373 5.80 9.20 13.93
C GLU A 373 4.61 8.31 14.29
N ASP A 374 4.77 7.42 15.26
CA ASP A 374 3.67 6.63 15.80
C ASP A 374 3.00 7.38 16.98
N TRP A 375 1.96 6.80 17.60
CA TRP A 375 1.15 7.46 18.62
C TRP A 375 1.98 7.78 19.87
N ILE A 376 2.04 9.06 20.22
CA ILE A 376 2.88 9.59 21.30
C ILE A 376 2.56 8.95 22.66
N ASP A 377 3.59 8.63 23.46
CA ASP A 377 3.50 7.88 24.74
C ASP A 377 2.78 6.50 24.65
N GLY A 378 2.57 5.91 23.47
CA GLY A 378 1.87 4.63 23.31
C GLY A 378 2.48 3.45 24.08
N ILE A 379 3.79 3.51 24.40
CA ILE A 379 4.48 2.55 25.30
C ILE A 379 3.91 2.51 26.73
N ASN A 380 3.21 3.56 27.16
CA ASN A 380 2.51 3.66 28.44
C ASN A 380 0.98 3.47 28.33
N ASN A 381 0.46 3.36 27.10
CA ASN A 381 -0.97 3.21 26.81
C ASN A 381 -1.19 1.94 25.94
N PRO A 382 -0.81 0.74 26.43
CA PRO A 382 -0.74 -0.50 25.64
C PRO A 382 -2.10 -0.98 25.11
N GLU A 383 -3.21 -0.51 25.67
CA GLU A 383 -4.57 -0.73 25.18
C GLU A 383 -4.82 -0.18 23.77
N TRP A 384 -3.99 0.76 23.29
CA TRP A 384 -3.99 1.22 21.90
C TRP A 384 -3.36 0.21 20.91
N GLY A 385 -2.72 -0.85 21.40
CA GLY A 385 -2.18 -1.94 20.57
C GLY A 385 -0.96 -1.59 19.72
N ARG A 386 -0.26 -0.50 20.01
CA ARG A 386 0.88 0.00 19.21
C ARG A 386 2.13 -0.86 19.38
N LYS A 387 2.82 -1.23 18.28
CA LYS A 387 4.10 -1.95 18.35
C LYS A 387 5.27 -0.97 18.45
N GLN A 388 5.49 -0.44 19.65
CA GLN A 388 6.60 0.48 19.94
C GLN A 388 7.74 -0.15 20.76
N ILE A 389 7.60 -1.39 21.24
CA ILE A 389 8.67 -2.15 21.91
C ILE A 389 9.22 -3.22 20.96
N PHE A 390 10.55 -3.27 20.85
CA PHE A 390 11.29 -4.16 19.94
C PHE A 390 12.42 -4.87 20.70
N GLY A 391 12.62 -6.17 20.46
CA GLY A 391 13.73 -6.96 21.02
C GLY A 391 14.59 -7.67 19.95
N PRO A 392 15.63 -8.43 20.36
CA PRO A 392 16.64 -8.95 19.44
C PRO A 392 16.17 -10.01 18.42
N GLY A 393 14.99 -10.59 18.63
CA GLY A 393 14.34 -11.53 17.70
C GLY A 393 13.19 -10.91 16.89
N ASP A 394 12.90 -9.62 17.07
CA ASP A 394 11.90 -8.92 16.28
C ASP A 394 12.44 -8.52 14.90
N ALA A 395 11.52 -8.37 13.94
CA ALA A 395 11.80 -7.53 12.78
C ALA A 395 12.12 -6.10 13.25
N PRO A 396 13.16 -5.43 12.67
CA PRO A 396 13.54 -4.06 13.05
C PRO A 396 12.37 -3.07 12.99
N TYR A 397 12.44 -2.02 13.82
CA TYR A 397 11.64 -0.81 13.61
C TYR A 397 11.95 -0.25 12.22
N GLY A 398 10.92 0.18 11.49
CA GLY A 398 11.04 0.78 10.18
C GLY A 398 10.01 1.89 10.00
N ALA A 399 10.48 3.05 9.53
CA ALA A 399 9.65 4.14 9.05
C ALA A 399 10.10 4.55 7.64
N LYS A 400 9.15 4.76 6.74
CA LYS A 400 9.39 5.17 5.35
C LYS A 400 8.45 6.31 5.03
N SER A 401 8.99 7.38 4.46
CA SER A 401 8.22 8.56 4.08
C SER A 401 8.87 9.27 2.92
N PHE A 402 8.09 10.05 2.18
CA PHE A 402 8.62 10.95 1.15
C PHE A 402 7.82 12.24 1.08
N CYS A 403 8.55 13.32 0.85
CA CYS A 403 8.05 14.65 0.58
C CYS A 403 8.09 14.89 -0.94
N HIS A 404 6.95 15.19 -1.55
CA HIS A 404 6.84 15.58 -2.96
C HIS A 404 6.60 17.08 -3.04
N LEU A 405 7.43 17.81 -3.80
CA LEU A 405 7.47 19.28 -3.80
C LEU A 405 7.25 19.85 -5.19
N GLN A 406 6.21 20.67 -5.35
CA GLN A 406 5.85 21.30 -6.62
C GLN A 406 5.73 22.82 -6.48
N ALA A 407 5.79 23.54 -7.59
CA ALA A 407 5.53 24.98 -7.63
C ALA A 407 4.61 25.34 -8.81
N THR A 408 3.60 26.15 -8.55
CA THR A 408 2.58 26.53 -9.54
C THR A 408 3.07 27.70 -10.40
N ASN A 409 3.89 27.40 -11.42
CA ASN A 409 4.47 28.37 -12.35
C ASN A 409 3.42 29.36 -12.91
N LEU A 410 3.84 30.62 -13.10
CA LEU A 410 2.97 31.67 -13.64
C LEU A 410 2.46 31.39 -15.05
N ASP A 411 3.24 30.76 -15.93
CA ASP A 411 2.80 30.44 -17.29
C ASP A 411 1.60 29.46 -17.30
N THR A 412 1.63 28.45 -16.42
CA THR A 412 0.48 27.54 -16.21
C THR A 412 -0.65 28.17 -15.41
N ALA A 413 -0.37 29.16 -14.55
CA ALA A 413 -1.40 29.90 -13.85
C ALA A 413 -2.22 30.77 -14.82
N ILE A 414 -1.57 31.52 -15.72
CA ILE A 414 -2.24 32.35 -16.74
C ILE A 414 -3.07 31.46 -17.70
N LEU A 415 -2.49 30.34 -18.17
CA LEU A 415 -3.22 29.35 -18.98
C LEU A 415 -4.38 28.64 -18.26
N ASN A 416 -4.50 28.78 -16.94
CA ASN A 416 -5.63 28.29 -16.14
C ASN A 416 -6.60 29.41 -15.74
N GLU A 417 -6.14 30.65 -15.56
CA GLU A 417 -7.02 31.81 -15.36
C GLU A 417 -7.79 32.14 -16.65
N GLU A 418 -7.15 32.11 -17.83
CA GLU A 418 -7.86 32.24 -19.11
C GLU A 418 -8.92 31.14 -19.31
N LYS A 419 -8.66 29.91 -18.83
CA LYS A 419 -9.67 28.83 -18.86
C LYS A 419 -10.78 29.04 -17.84
N ASN A 420 -10.46 29.47 -16.61
CA ASN A 420 -11.45 29.68 -15.56
C ASN A 420 -12.36 30.88 -15.85
N CYS A 421 -11.86 31.93 -16.50
CA CYS A 421 -12.70 33.03 -17.01
C CYS A 421 -13.74 32.55 -18.03
N PHE A 422 -13.43 31.54 -18.86
CA PHE A 422 -14.40 30.93 -19.78
C PHE A 422 -15.37 29.93 -19.12
N TYR A 423 -15.13 29.53 -17.86
CA TYR A 423 -15.97 28.53 -17.16
C TYR A 423 -17.05 29.13 -16.24
N ILE A 424 -17.09 30.45 -16.06
CA ILE A 424 -17.98 31.11 -15.08
C ILE A 424 -19.32 31.58 -15.69
N GLU A 425 -19.44 31.76 -17.01
CA GLU A 425 -20.71 32.20 -17.64
C GLU A 425 -21.66 31.07 -18.08
N PHE A 426 -21.25 29.79 -18.06
CA PHE A 426 -22.01 28.69 -18.69
C PHE A 426 -22.76 27.73 -17.75
N TYR A 427 -23.01 28.13 -16.49
CA TYR A 427 -23.72 27.30 -15.50
C TYR A 427 -25.20 27.69 -15.24
N LEU A 428 -25.88 28.29 -16.24
CA LEU A 428 -27.30 28.66 -16.19
C LEU A 428 -28.11 28.25 -17.45
N SER A 429 -27.90 27.04 -17.96
CA SER A 429 -28.89 26.25 -18.73
C SER A 429 -28.39 24.81 -18.85
N GLY A 430 -29.22 23.87 -19.32
CA GLY A 430 -28.84 22.44 -19.35
C GLY A 430 -29.38 21.68 -20.54
N ILE A 431 -29.09 20.37 -20.54
CA ILE A 431 -29.56 19.30 -21.45
C ILE A 431 -28.79 19.14 -22.79
N GLU A 432 -28.04 18.03 -22.84
CA GLU A 432 -27.71 17.13 -23.98
C GLU A 432 -26.71 17.45 -25.13
N THR A 433 -26.08 16.35 -25.58
CA THR A 433 -25.44 16.05 -26.90
C THR A 433 -24.06 16.59 -27.35
N PHE A 434 -23.08 15.67 -27.30
CA PHE A 434 -22.16 15.23 -28.40
C PHE A 434 -21.15 16.18 -29.12
N ASN A 435 -19.87 16.02 -28.74
CA ASN A 435 -18.66 15.76 -29.58
C ASN A 435 -18.01 16.78 -30.58
N HIS A 436 -16.66 16.79 -30.53
CA HIS A 436 -15.66 17.12 -31.59
C HIS A 436 -15.52 18.61 -32.06
N ILE A 437 -14.39 19.14 -32.59
CA ILE A 437 -13.14 18.60 -33.21
C ILE A 437 -11.83 19.22 -32.62
N ILE A 438 -10.71 18.54 -32.89
CA ILE A 438 -9.27 18.83 -32.65
C ILE A 438 -8.75 20.24 -33.09
N ALA A 439 -7.69 20.69 -32.41
CA ALA A 439 -6.95 21.94 -32.64
C ALA A 439 -6.14 22.04 -33.96
N HIS A 440 -5.68 23.25 -34.28
CA HIS A 440 -4.58 23.52 -35.22
C HIS A 440 -3.62 24.58 -34.64
N ILE A 441 -2.31 24.30 -34.66
CA ILE A 441 -1.25 25.29 -34.48
C ILE A 441 -0.21 25.04 -35.59
N ALA A 442 0.07 26.08 -36.37
CA ALA A 442 1.25 26.19 -37.23
C ALA A 442 1.74 27.66 -37.17
N PRO A 443 3.07 27.91 -37.16
CA PRO A 443 3.60 29.20 -36.72
C PRO A 443 3.79 30.21 -37.85
N HIS A 444 3.64 31.51 -37.53
CA HIS A 444 4.19 32.59 -38.36
C HIS A 444 5.10 33.52 -37.55
N THR A 445 6.35 33.60 -38.01
CA THR A 445 7.33 34.62 -37.65
C THR A 445 6.94 36.00 -38.16
N THR A 446 7.28 37.08 -37.45
CA THR A 446 7.76 38.36 -38.01
C THR A 446 8.49 39.16 -36.91
N THR A 447 9.33 40.11 -37.30
CA THR A 447 10.38 40.74 -36.50
C THR A 447 10.18 42.22 -36.18
N GLN A 448 10.78 42.66 -35.06
CA GLN A 448 11.47 43.96 -34.87
C GLN A 448 10.70 45.28 -34.64
N ARG A 449 11.11 45.94 -33.53
CA ARG A 449 11.54 47.36 -33.36
C ARG A 449 10.63 48.44 -32.74
N ASP A 450 11.28 49.13 -31.79
CA ASP A 450 11.27 50.58 -31.47
C ASP A 450 9.97 51.34 -31.14
N CYS A 451 9.86 51.82 -29.89
CA CYS A 451 10.19 53.22 -29.46
C CYS A 451 9.45 53.58 -28.13
N LYS A 452 10.03 53.62 -26.93
CA LYS A 452 11.05 54.56 -26.38
C LYS A 452 10.54 56.01 -26.11
N ARG A 453 9.95 56.30 -24.93
CA ARG A 453 10.33 57.43 -24.00
C ARG A 453 9.32 57.72 -22.84
N ARG A 454 9.90 57.98 -21.64
CA ARG A 454 9.65 59.04 -20.61
C ARG A 454 8.20 59.43 -20.22
N GLY A 455 7.85 59.69 -18.95
CA GLY A 455 8.58 59.53 -17.67
C GLY A 455 8.36 60.66 -16.65
N GLY A 456 8.33 60.31 -15.34
CA GLY A 456 8.24 61.23 -14.18
C GLY A 456 6.83 61.76 -13.86
N SER A 457 6.54 62.35 -12.69
CA SER A 457 7.24 62.31 -11.38
C SER A 457 6.41 63.05 -10.29
N GLU A 458 6.74 62.81 -9.01
CA GLU A 458 6.35 63.59 -7.80
C GLU A 458 4.92 63.41 -7.21
N GLY A 459 4.80 63.77 -5.92
CA GLY A 459 3.55 63.81 -5.11
C GLY A 459 3.23 65.26 -4.68
N PRO A 460 2.92 65.60 -3.39
CA PRO A 460 2.88 64.74 -2.19
C PRO A 460 1.78 65.05 -1.10
N GLN A 461 1.68 64.14 -0.11
CA GLN A 461 1.43 64.38 1.35
C GLN A 461 0.12 64.96 1.96
N LYS A 462 -0.20 64.39 3.15
CA LYS A 462 -0.96 64.91 4.34
C LYS A 462 -2.51 64.95 4.30
N LYS A 463 -3.26 64.98 5.43
CA LYS A 463 -3.17 64.31 6.79
C LYS A 463 -4.39 64.73 7.66
N VAL A 464 -4.87 63.86 8.59
CA VAL A 464 -5.85 64.15 9.70
C VAL A 464 -7.32 64.34 9.21
N GLY A 465 -8.40 63.94 9.93
CA GLY A 465 -8.55 63.26 11.24
C GLY A 465 -10.02 62.86 11.57
N ASN A 466 -10.33 62.61 12.85
CA ASN A 466 -11.63 62.17 13.41
C ASN A 466 -12.71 63.31 13.37
N THR A 467 -14.01 63.16 13.71
CA THR A 467 -14.69 62.36 14.78
C THR A 467 -16.22 62.16 14.57
N GLU A 468 -16.83 61.28 15.41
CA GLU A 468 -18.24 61.29 15.91
C GLU A 468 -19.44 60.76 15.08
N SER A 469 -20.57 60.56 15.76
CA SER A 469 -21.82 59.86 15.36
C SER A 469 -23.06 60.56 15.97
N PRO A 470 -24.35 60.29 15.58
CA PRO A 470 -25.11 59.19 16.23
C PRO A 470 -26.37 58.56 15.52
N ILE A 471 -26.70 57.33 15.93
CA ILE A 471 -28.02 56.72 16.28
C ILE A 471 -29.31 57.00 15.44
N HIS A 472 -29.88 55.94 14.82
CA HIS A 472 -31.24 55.38 15.04
C HIS A 472 -31.41 54.11 14.16
N ARG A 473 -31.59 52.86 14.63
CA ARG A 473 -32.63 52.19 15.46
C ARG A 473 -33.98 51.95 14.77
N LEU A 474 -34.24 50.68 14.44
CA LEU A 474 -35.52 49.97 14.64
C LEU A 474 -35.24 48.57 15.25
N GLN A 475 -36.24 47.94 15.87
CA GLN A 475 -36.13 46.72 16.70
C GLN A 475 -37.38 45.83 16.55
N MET A 476 -37.39 44.69 17.28
CA MET A 476 -38.48 43.75 17.61
C MET A 476 -38.52 42.47 16.73
N GLU A 477 -38.63 41.26 17.31
CA GLU A 477 -38.56 40.87 18.74
C GLU A 477 -38.18 39.38 18.92
N ASP A 478 -37.70 39.02 20.11
CA ASP A 478 -37.41 37.65 20.59
C ASP A 478 -38.73 36.95 21.06
N ASP A 479 -38.83 35.74 21.65
CA ASP A 479 -37.99 35.04 22.64
C ASP A 479 -38.51 33.60 22.91
N ARG A 480 -37.77 32.84 23.74
CA ARG A 480 -38.10 31.61 24.52
C ARG A 480 -38.00 30.21 23.86
N ALA A 481 -37.74 29.13 24.62
CA ALA A 481 -36.60 28.75 25.49
C ALA A 481 -36.97 27.56 26.42
N LEU A 482 -36.02 26.62 26.67
CA LEU A 482 -36.01 25.57 27.74
C LEU A 482 -37.12 24.47 27.61
N VAL A 483 -37.06 23.20 28.08
CA VAL A 483 -36.08 22.16 28.54
C VAL A 483 -36.78 20.78 28.41
N GLY A 484 -36.17 19.58 28.49
CA GLY A 484 -34.75 19.17 28.63
C GLY A 484 -34.59 17.91 29.54
N LEU A 485 -33.69 16.97 29.14
CA LEU A 485 -33.33 15.68 29.82
C LEU A 485 -34.39 14.55 29.78
N GLY A 486 -33.96 13.27 29.69
CA GLY A 486 -34.85 12.10 29.87
C GLY A 486 -34.43 10.78 29.20
N THR A 487 -33.72 9.93 29.93
CA THR A 487 -33.17 8.59 29.62
C THR A 487 -34.15 7.42 29.30
N ALA A 488 -33.70 6.53 28.39
CA ALA A 488 -33.68 5.05 28.49
C ALA A 488 -34.89 4.11 28.21
N ALA A 489 -34.52 2.90 27.74
CA ALA A 489 -35.11 1.56 27.91
C ALA A 489 -36.47 1.15 27.28
N ASP A 490 -36.37 0.32 26.24
CA ASP A 490 -36.82 -1.09 26.15
C ASP A 490 -38.27 -1.57 26.41
N ILE A 491 -38.63 -2.62 25.63
CA ILE A 491 -39.50 -3.78 25.96
C ILE A 491 -41.05 -3.65 25.83
N GLU A 492 -41.59 -4.44 24.85
CA GLU A 492 -42.82 -5.27 24.87
C GLU A 492 -44.22 -4.63 25.13
N GLU A 493 -45.38 -5.19 24.74
CA GLU A 493 -45.72 -6.35 23.89
C GLU A 493 -47.14 -6.20 23.26
N SER A 494 -47.52 -7.15 22.38
CA SER A 494 -48.85 -7.77 22.29
C SER A 494 -50.07 -7.05 21.67
N GLN A 495 -50.68 -7.75 20.68
CA GLN A 495 -52.12 -8.14 20.62
C GLN A 495 -53.21 -7.04 20.44
N LEU A 496 -54.38 -7.26 19.83
CA LEU A 496 -54.97 -8.36 19.01
C LEU A 496 -55.96 -7.69 17.99
N GLU A 497 -56.54 -8.32 16.96
CA GLU A 497 -57.69 -9.23 17.06
C GLU A 497 -58.03 -9.94 15.70
N VAL A 498 -58.31 -11.25 15.78
CA VAL A 498 -59.56 -11.96 15.39
C VAL A 498 -60.12 -11.84 13.94
N HIS A 499 -59.97 -12.94 13.17
CA HIS A 499 -61.01 -13.84 12.56
C HIS A 499 -62.30 -13.25 11.89
N LYS A 500 -62.98 -13.83 10.88
CA LYS A 500 -63.04 -15.14 10.12
C LYS A 500 -64.08 -14.96 8.95
N PRO A 501 -64.61 -15.98 8.22
CA PRO A 501 -64.02 -17.17 7.54
C PRO A 501 -64.51 -17.42 6.07
N GLU A 502 -63.90 -18.41 5.40
CA GLU A 502 -64.48 -19.42 4.47
C GLU A 502 -65.55 -19.08 3.38
N LYS A 503 -65.26 -19.43 2.11
CA LYS A 503 -65.76 -20.64 1.36
C LYS A 503 -65.55 -20.51 -0.17
N GLU A 504 -65.66 -21.54 -1.03
CA GLU A 504 -65.32 -22.98 -1.02
C GLU A 504 -65.70 -23.56 -2.40
N THR A 505 -64.93 -24.48 -3.01
CA THR A 505 -65.29 -25.17 -4.27
C THR A 505 -64.43 -26.42 -4.52
N THR A 506 -64.80 -27.26 -5.50
CA THR A 506 -64.35 -28.66 -5.66
C THR A 506 -64.22 -29.11 -7.13
N GLU A 507 -63.90 -30.40 -7.33
CA GLU A 507 -63.95 -31.22 -8.56
C GLU A 507 -62.68 -31.27 -9.47
N ASN A 508 -62.18 -32.43 -9.93
CA ASN A 508 -62.54 -33.84 -9.61
C ASN A 508 -61.37 -34.86 -9.77
N ALA A 509 -61.60 -36.13 -9.39
CA ALA A 509 -60.62 -37.24 -9.17
C ALA A 509 -59.99 -37.87 -10.45
N ALA A 510 -58.71 -38.33 -10.52
CA ALA A 510 -57.96 -39.48 -9.89
C ALA A 510 -58.10 -40.84 -10.65
N PRO A 511 -57.33 -41.95 -10.42
CA PRO A 511 -56.31 -42.31 -9.39
C PRO A 511 -54.89 -42.61 -10.03
N THR A 512 -53.94 -43.55 -9.70
CA THR A 512 -53.90 -44.79 -8.87
C THR A 512 -52.47 -45.27 -8.45
N THR A 513 -52.28 -45.55 -7.15
CA THR A 513 -51.34 -46.45 -6.40
C THR A 513 -50.00 -47.01 -6.96
N ARG A 514 -48.90 -46.95 -6.17
CA ARG A 514 -48.40 -48.03 -5.25
C ARG A 514 -47.19 -47.59 -4.37
N GLN A 515 -46.71 -48.46 -3.46
CA GLN A 515 -45.85 -48.16 -2.28
C GLN A 515 -44.36 -48.66 -2.41
N PRO A 516 -43.51 -48.80 -1.34
CA PRO A 516 -42.69 -47.72 -0.80
C PRO A 516 -41.18 -48.06 -0.51
N LYS A 517 -40.39 -47.02 -0.17
CA LYS A 517 -39.17 -46.99 0.68
C LYS A 517 -38.13 -48.14 0.61
N ARG A 518 -36.85 -47.77 0.44
CA ARG A 518 -35.75 -48.33 1.25
C ARG A 518 -34.71 -47.28 1.66
N ARG A 519 -34.05 -47.53 2.80
CA ARG A 519 -33.17 -46.63 3.56
C ARG A 519 -31.74 -47.12 3.41
N PHE A 520 -30.79 -46.26 3.03
CA PHE A 520 -29.39 -46.69 2.92
C PHE A 520 -28.79 -46.96 4.31
N VAL A 521 -27.92 -47.97 4.40
CA VAL A 521 -27.39 -48.50 5.67
C VAL A 521 -25.89 -48.16 5.80
N GLY A 522 -25.43 -47.98 7.03
CA GLY A 522 -24.06 -47.58 7.35
C GLY A 522 -22.97 -48.57 6.91
N ARG A 523 -21.75 -48.05 6.81
CA ARG A 523 -20.58 -48.62 6.11
C ARG A 523 -20.06 -50.00 6.58
N ARG A 524 -20.61 -50.61 7.64
CA ARG A 524 -20.12 -51.89 8.19
C ARG A 524 -20.61 -53.15 7.47
N ALA A 525 -21.75 -53.10 6.77
CA ALA A 525 -22.31 -54.28 6.09
C ALA A 525 -21.64 -54.63 4.74
N ALA A 526 -20.70 -53.80 4.27
CA ALA A 526 -19.98 -54.04 3.02
C ALA A 526 -18.73 -54.92 3.21
N ASP A 527 -18.03 -54.76 4.34
CA ASP A 527 -16.74 -55.41 4.58
C ASP A 527 -16.91 -56.91 4.93
N GLU A 528 -17.99 -57.27 5.62
CA GLU A 528 -18.33 -58.67 5.94
C GLU A 528 -18.73 -59.48 4.69
N ALA A 529 -19.28 -58.83 3.66
CA ALA A 529 -19.65 -59.49 2.40
C ALA A 529 -18.43 -59.84 1.52
N ALA A 530 -17.27 -59.21 1.75
CA ALA A 530 -16.04 -59.49 1.02
C ALA A 530 -15.32 -60.77 1.48
N ALA A 531 -15.66 -61.30 2.66
CA ALA A 531 -15.00 -62.46 3.26
C ALA A 531 -15.50 -63.83 2.74
N ALA A 532 -16.52 -63.85 1.88
CA ALA A 532 -17.30 -65.08 1.60
C ALA A 532 -17.52 -65.37 0.10
N LYS A 533 -16.44 -65.61 -0.67
CA LYS A 533 -16.42 -66.53 -1.83
C LYS A 533 -15.02 -66.76 -2.41
N GLY A 534 -14.69 -68.02 -2.66
CA GLY A 534 -13.53 -68.46 -3.44
C GLY A 534 -13.79 -69.81 -4.12
N THR A 535 -12.76 -70.33 -4.81
CA THR A 535 -12.65 -71.63 -5.52
C THR A 535 -13.33 -71.80 -6.90
N THR A 536 -12.54 -72.34 -7.85
CA THR A 536 -12.84 -73.08 -9.11
C THR A 536 -13.68 -72.39 -10.20
N GLU A 537 -13.21 -72.17 -11.46
CA GLU A 537 -12.83 -73.15 -12.54
C GLU A 537 -14.08 -73.77 -13.24
N GLU A 538 -14.18 -73.92 -14.57
CA GLU A 538 -13.30 -73.54 -15.72
C GLU A 538 -14.10 -73.41 -17.05
N GLY A 539 -13.49 -72.83 -18.11
CA GLY A 539 -13.82 -73.11 -19.53
C GLY A 539 -14.69 -72.12 -20.35
N GLY A 540 -14.47 -72.07 -21.68
CA GLY A 540 -15.50 -71.65 -22.66
C GLY A 540 -15.33 -70.32 -23.44
N SER A 541 -14.28 -70.19 -24.25
CA SER A 541 -13.98 -69.05 -25.16
C SER A 541 -15.17 -68.31 -25.81
N GLY A 542 -15.25 -66.98 -25.61
CA GLY A 542 -16.09 -66.05 -26.36
C GLY A 542 -15.51 -64.63 -26.33
N ALA A 543 -15.27 -64.02 -27.50
CA ALA A 543 -14.42 -62.83 -27.60
C ALA A 543 -15.15 -61.51 -27.23
N VAL A 544 -15.11 -61.15 -25.94
CA VAL A 544 -15.37 -59.79 -25.46
C VAL A 544 -14.09 -59.25 -24.82
N GLN A 545 -13.58 -58.11 -25.29
CA GLN A 545 -12.48 -57.42 -24.61
C GLN A 545 -12.97 -56.81 -23.30
N ALA A 546 -12.88 -57.59 -22.21
CA ALA A 546 -13.11 -57.08 -20.87
C ALA A 546 -12.22 -55.86 -20.62
N ALA A 547 -12.83 -54.74 -20.24
CA ALA A 547 -12.11 -53.50 -19.99
C ALA A 547 -11.02 -53.74 -18.93
N LYS A 548 -9.76 -53.43 -19.26
CA LYS A 548 -8.63 -53.59 -18.33
C LYS A 548 -8.98 -52.94 -16.99
N PRO A 549 -8.78 -53.62 -15.84
CA PRO A 549 -9.16 -53.09 -14.55
C PRO A 549 -8.54 -51.71 -14.37
N ARG A 550 -9.36 -50.73 -13.99
CA ARG A 550 -8.95 -49.33 -13.84
C ARG A 550 -7.70 -49.31 -12.96
N ARG A 551 -6.57 -48.84 -13.50
CA ARG A 551 -5.30 -48.69 -12.76
C ARG A 551 -5.61 -48.05 -11.40
N ALA A 552 -5.16 -48.69 -10.33
CA ALA A 552 -5.25 -48.13 -8.99
C ALA A 552 -4.70 -46.69 -8.97
N PRO A 553 -5.26 -45.78 -8.16
CA PRO A 553 -4.77 -44.40 -8.09
C PRO A 553 -3.26 -44.39 -7.83
N ARG A 554 -2.52 -43.56 -8.58
CA ARG A 554 -1.06 -43.62 -8.72
C ARG A 554 -0.36 -43.68 -7.36
N LEU A 555 0.45 -44.71 -7.12
CA LEU A 555 1.25 -44.86 -5.90
C LEU A 555 2.25 -43.70 -5.64
N LEU A 556 2.62 -42.94 -6.68
CA LEU A 556 3.68 -41.92 -6.63
C LEU A 556 3.45 -40.74 -5.65
N ASN A 557 2.22 -40.49 -5.20
CA ASN A 557 1.92 -39.31 -4.37
C ASN A 557 1.82 -39.62 -2.86
N ARG A 558 2.08 -40.86 -2.43
CA ARG A 558 1.91 -41.25 -1.01
C ARG A 558 3.22 -41.15 -0.24
N VAL A 559 3.39 -40.08 0.53
CA VAL A 559 4.51 -39.88 1.46
C VAL A 559 4.65 -41.11 2.38
N PRO A 560 5.86 -41.69 2.53
CA PRO A 560 6.10 -42.79 3.45
C PRO A 560 5.76 -42.43 4.91
N LYS A 561 5.23 -43.39 5.67
CA LYS A 561 4.94 -43.23 7.11
C LYS A 561 6.16 -42.75 7.89
N GLU A 562 7.35 -43.24 7.53
CA GLU A 562 8.66 -42.84 8.07
C GLU A 562 8.97 -41.33 7.94
N ILE A 563 8.24 -40.58 7.10
CA ILE A 563 8.41 -39.14 6.91
C ILE A 563 7.14 -38.38 7.38
N SER A 564 5.94 -38.94 7.16
CA SER A 564 4.69 -38.28 7.57
C SER A 564 4.33 -38.48 9.06
N GLU A 565 4.86 -39.52 9.70
CA GLU A 565 4.56 -39.85 11.10
C GLU A 565 5.72 -39.53 12.07
N ASP A 566 6.89 -39.16 11.55
CA ASP A 566 8.10 -38.77 12.30
C ASP A 566 7.82 -37.64 13.32
N PRO A 567 8.07 -37.85 14.63
CA PRO A 567 7.89 -36.82 15.66
C PRO A 567 8.75 -35.58 15.46
N SER A 568 10.00 -35.72 15.00
CA SER A 568 10.96 -34.62 14.87
C SER A 568 10.62 -33.71 13.69
N ILE A 569 10.13 -34.28 12.58
CA ILE A 569 9.61 -33.51 11.45
C ILE A 569 8.35 -32.75 11.87
N LYS A 570 7.46 -33.35 12.69
CA LYS A 570 6.27 -32.68 13.21
C LYS A 570 6.59 -31.54 14.17
N GLU A 571 7.56 -31.74 15.07
CA GLU A 571 8.04 -30.72 16.00
C GLU A 571 8.63 -29.52 15.25
N ALA A 572 9.44 -29.77 14.22
CA ALA A 572 9.99 -28.70 13.38
C ALA A 572 8.89 -27.99 12.54
N ILE A 573 7.87 -28.72 12.06
CA ILE A 573 6.69 -28.13 11.39
C ILE A 573 5.87 -27.25 12.34
N ALA A 574 5.86 -27.50 13.66
CA ALA A 574 5.15 -26.68 14.63
C ALA A 574 5.72 -25.26 14.81
N LEU A 575 6.88 -24.97 14.20
CA LEU A 575 7.44 -23.61 14.06
C LEU A 575 6.75 -22.80 12.93
N LEU A 576 5.99 -23.46 12.06
CA LEU A 576 5.19 -22.85 10.99
C LEU A 576 3.75 -22.62 11.49
N PRO A 577 3.03 -21.60 10.98
CA PRO A 577 1.68 -21.29 11.46
C PRO A 577 0.70 -22.45 11.20
N ALA A 578 0.10 -22.97 12.26
CA ALA A 578 -0.65 -24.23 12.25
C ALA A 578 -1.90 -24.27 11.34
N ASN A 579 -2.36 -23.12 10.86
CA ASN A 579 -3.46 -23.03 9.89
C ASN A 579 -2.98 -23.06 8.41
N TYR A 580 -1.68 -23.12 8.12
CA TYR A 580 -1.10 -23.22 6.78
C TYR A 580 -0.44 -24.59 6.54
N ASN A 581 -0.87 -25.32 5.51
CA ASN A 581 -0.29 -26.61 5.15
C ASN A 581 0.79 -26.49 4.06
N PHE A 582 2.03 -26.25 4.48
CA PHE A 582 3.21 -26.19 3.60
C PHE A 582 3.66 -27.55 3.01
N GLU A 583 2.88 -28.64 3.21
CA GLU A 583 3.16 -30.00 2.73
C GLU A 583 4.60 -30.52 2.98
N ILE A 584 5.29 -30.04 4.02
CA ILE A 584 6.72 -30.30 4.27
C ILE A 584 7.15 -31.77 4.14
N PRO A 585 6.40 -32.79 4.64
CA PRO A 585 6.75 -34.20 4.46
C PRO A 585 6.80 -34.65 2.98
N LYS A 586 5.99 -34.05 2.10
CA LYS A 586 6.00 -34.28 0.64
C LYS A 586 7.22 -33.65 0.00
N THR A 587 7.62 -32.45 0.44
CA THR A 587 8.87 -31.82 -0.02
C THR A 587 10.10 -32.64 0.39
N ILE A 588 10.22 -33.03 1.67
CA ILE A 588 11.29 -33.91 2.16
C ILE A 588 11.32 -35.24 1.39
N HIS A 589 10.16 -35.88 1.21
CA HIS A 589 10.07 -37.12 0.43
C HIS A 589 10.55 -36.92 -1.02
N ARG A 590 10.12 -35.85 -1.70
CA ARG A 590 10.47 -35.58 -3.10
C ARG A 590 11.94 -35.20 -3.27
N VAL A 591 12.54 -34.49 -2.33
CA VAL A 591 14.00 -34.22 -2.31
C VAL A 591 14.77 -35.54 -2.22
N ARG A 592 14.44 -36.38 -1.22
CA ARG A 592 15.06 -37.70 -1.01
C ARG A 592 14.87 -38.64 -2.22
N GLU A 593 13.66 -38.74 -2.76
CA GLU A 593 13.31 -39.60 -3.91
C GLU A 593 14.01 -39.15 -5.21
N SER A 594 14.06 -37.84 -5.46
CA SER A 594 14.61 -37.31 -6.71
C SER A 594 16.14 -37.22 -6.75
N GLY A 595 16.82 -37.52 -5.63
CA GLY A 595 18.28 -37.45 -5.48
C GLY A 595 18.85 -36.03 -5.52
N ALA A 596 18.01 -35.00 -5.37
CA ALA A 596 18.40 -33.60 -5.51
C ALA A 596 19.49 -33.20 -4.50
N LYS A 597 20.45 -32.39 -4.95
CA LYS A 597 21.56 -31.84 -4.16
C LYS A 597 21.46 -30.33 -3.98
N ARG A 598 20.91 -29.60 -4.95
CA ARG A 598 20.57 -28.18 -4.80
C ARG A 598 19.10 -27.94 -5.12
N VAL A 599 18.36 -27.32 -4.18
CA VAL A 599 16.90 -27.17 -4.24
C VAL A 599 16.52 -25.69 -4.21
N ALA A 600 15.94 -25.20 -5.30
CA ALA A 600 15.38 -23.85 -5.35
C ALA A 600 14.02 -23.82 -4.61
N LEU A 601 13.81 -22.80 -3.79
CA LEU A 601 12.56 -22.52 -3.08
C LEU A 601 12.01 -21.18 -3.60
N GLN A 602 10.88 -21.22 -4.29
CA GLN A 602 10.19 -20.03 -4.83
C GLN A 602 8.84 -19.84 -4.13
N MET A 603 8.60 -18.64 -3.59
CA MET A 603 7.42 -18.31 -2.80
C MET A 603 6.91 -16.90 -3.19
N PRO A 604 5.60 -16.61 -3.10
CA PRO A 604 5.12 -15.24 -3.12
C PRO A 604 5.60 -14.46 -1.89
N GLU A 605 5.63 -13.13 -1.99
CA GLU A 605 6.15 -12.21 -0.96
C GLU A 605 5.58 -12.49 0.44
N GLY A 606 4.25 -12.66 0.55
CA GLY A 606 3.56 -12.96 1.81
C GLY A 606 3.90 -14.32 2.46
N LEU A 607 4.74 -15.15 1.85
CA LEU A 607 5.29 -16.37 2.45
C LEU A 607 6.83 -16.36 2.58
N LEU A 608 7.54 -15.34 2.08
CA LEU A 608 9.00 -15.27 2.19
C LEU A 608 9.48 -15.24 3.65
N LEU A 609 8.67 -14.75 4.59
CA LEU A 609 8.97 -14.80 6.03
C LEU A 609 9.12 -16.22 6.61
N PHE A 610 8.64 -17.25 5.89
CA PHE A 610 8.81 -18.67 6.27
C PHE A 610 9.94 -19.36 5.50
N ALA A 611 10.56 -18.70 4.51
CA ALA A 611 11.47 -19.34 3.58
C ALA A 611 12.76 -19.86 4.24
N THR A 612 13.28 -19.14 5.24
CA THR A 612 14.43 -19.58 6.07
C THR A 612 14.08 -20.79 6.91
N THR A 613 12.98 -20.73 7.68
CA THR A 613 12.50 -21.88 8.49
C THR A 613 12.25 -23.12 7.64
N ILE A 614 11.64 -22.97 6.46
CA ILE A 614 11.40 -24.07 5.51
C ILE A 614 12.71 -24.60 4.92
N SER A 615 13.69 -23.72 4.63
CA SER A 615 15.04 -24.08 4.21
C SER A 615 15.78 -24.91 5.28
N ASP A 616 15.75 -24.46 6.54
CA ASP A 616 16.43 -25.12 7.66
C ASP A 616 15.81 -26.51 7.92
N ILE A 617 14.49 -26.62 7.88
CA ILE A 617 13.78 -27.92 7.96
C ILE A 617 14.17 -28.84 6.80
N ILE A 618 14.22 -28.34 5.56
CA ILE A 618 14.58 -29.16 4.39
C ILE A 618 16.03 -29.65 4.51
N THR A 619 16.98 -28.80 4.89
CA THR A 619 18.40 -29.19 5.03
C THR A 619 18.65 -30.11 6.23
N GLN A 620 18.00 -29.88 7.37
CA GLN A 620 18.05 -30.75 8.55
C GLN A 620 17.57 -32.18 8.21
N PHE A 621 16.45 -32.32 7.51
CA PHE A 621 15.86 -33.62 7.18
C PHE A 621 16.28 -34.19 5.81
N CYS A 622 17.13 -33.49 5.06
CA CYS A 622 17.77 -33.99 3.84
C CYS A 622 19.30 -33.75 3.91
N PRO A 623 20.06 -34.56 4.67
CA PRO A 623 21.49 -34.33 4.87
C PRO A 623 22.29 -34.30 3.56
N GLY A 624 23.14 -33.27 3.41
CA GLY A 624 23.92 -33.05 2.20
C GLY A 624 23.07 -32.60 1.01
N VAL A 625 22.08 -31.74 1.27
CA VAL A 625 21.31 -30.94 0.30
C VAL A 625 21.49 -29.47 0.65
N GLU A 626 21.67 -28.64 -0.36
CA GLU A 626 21.70 -27.18 -0.27
C GLU A 626 20.34 -26.61 -0.74
N THR A 627 19.82 -25.62 -0.02
CA THR A 627 18.61 -24.86 -0.37
C THR A 627 18.98 -23.46 -0.88
N LEU A 628 18.30 -23.02 -1.93
CA LEU A 628 18.45 -21.68 -2.51
C LEU A 628 17.09 -20.99 -2.52
N ILE A 629 16.92 -19.95 -1.72
CA ILE A 629 15.69 -19.14 -1.70
C ILE A 629 15.74 -18.17 -2.88
N MET A 630 14.72 -18.19 -3.73
CA MET A 630 14.58 -17.26 -4.86
C MET A 630 13.93 -15.97 -4.36
N GLY A 631 14.67 -14.87 -4.42
CA GLY A 631 14.21 -13.54 -3.96
C GLY A 631 13.40 -12.76 -4.99
N ASP A 632 13.29 -13.24 -6.24
CA ASP A 632 12.57 -12.57 -7.32
C ASP A 632 11.05 -12.61 -7.14
N VAL A 633 10.38 -11.50 -7.52
CA VAL A 633 8.97 -11.28 -7.23
C VAL A 633 8.06 -12.29 -7.93
N THR A 634 7.36 -13.10 -7.13
CA THR A 634 6.54 -14.21 -7.62
C THR A 634 5.04 -13.92 -7.43
N TYR A 635 4.45 -13.17 -8.37
CA TYR A 635 3.04 -12.73 -8.31
C TYR A 635 1.99 -13.83 -8.47
N GLY A 636 2.35 -15.06 -8.88
CA GLY A 636 1.37 -16.09 -9.20
C GLY A 636 1.93 -17.32 -9.90
N ALA A 637 1.04 -18.27 -10.22
CA ALA A 637 1.35 -19.55 -10.87
C ALA A 637 2.08 -19.43 -12.22
N CYS A 638 1.90 -18.30 -12.91
CA CYS A 638 2.56 -17.96 -14.18
C CYS A 638 3.99 -17.41 -14.00
N CYS A 639 4.40 -17.07 -12.78
CA CYS A 639 5.74 -16.54 -12.47
C CYS A 639 6.74 -17.63 -12.08
N ILE A 640 6.44 -18.91 -12.31
CA ILE A 640 7.39 -20.00 -12.04
C ILE A 640 8.69 -19.78 -12.84
N ASP A 641 9.82 -19.69 -12.15
CA ASP A 641 11.12 -19.44 -12.79
C ASP A 641 12.00 -20.69 -12.79
N ASP A 642 11.63 -21.62 -13.66
CA ASP A 642 12.41 -22.82 -13.95
C ASP A 642 13.68 -22.55 -14.77
N TYR A 643 13.84 -21.33 -15.31
CA TYR A 643 15.03 -20.94 -16.06
C TYR A 643 16.17 -20.50 -15.12
N THR A 644 15.90 -19.58 -14.20
CA THR A 644 16.89 -19.08 -13.23
C THR A 644 17.26 -20.17 -12.22
N ALA A 645 16.29 -20.94 -11.70
CA ALA A 645 16.58 -22.08 -10.83
C ALA A 645 17.57 -23.08 -11.47
N ARG A 646 17.40 -23.36 -12.77
CA ARG A 646 18.31 -24.22 -13.55
C ARG A 646 19.64 -23.56 -13.85
N ALA A 647 19.66 -22.25 -14.15
CA ALA A 647 20.89 -21.49 -14.39
C ALA A 647 21.78 -21.41 -13.13
N LEU A 648 21.16 -21.37 -11.95
CA LEU A 648 21.80 -21.47 -10.64
C LEU A 648 22.19 -22.93 -10.28
N GLY A 649 22.02 -23.90 -11.18
CA GLY A 649 22.46 -25.27 -10.97
C GLY A 649 21.61 -26.07 -9.97
N CYS A 650 20.34 -25.72 -9.76
CA CYS A 650 19.44 -26.51 -8.94
C CYS A 650 18.92 -27.76 -9.69
N ASP A 651 18.71 -28.85 -8.95
CA ASP A 651 18.14 -30.12 -9.44
C ASP A 651 16.61 -30.14 -9.41
N LEU A 652 16.04 -29.38 -8.45
CA LEU A 652 14.62 -29.34 -8.11
C LEU A 652 14.22 -27.90 -7.78
N LEU A 653 13.07 -27.47 -8.30
CA LEU A 653 12.39 -26.25 -7.90
C LEU A 653 11.12 -26.60 -7.12
N VAL A 654 10.97 -26.05 -5.92
CA VAL A 654 9.74 -26.13 -5.12
C VAL A 654 9.03 -24.77 -5.18
N HIS A 655 7.85 -24.75 -5.78
CA HIS A 655 7.06 -23.54 -5.99
C HIS A 655 5.82 -23.58 -5.08
N TYR A 656 5.72 -22.60 -4.17
CA TYR A 656 4.71 -22.56 -3.11
C TYR A 656 3.51 -21.66 -3.45
N ALA A 657 2.38 -21.91 -2.77
CA ALA A 657 1.11 -21.17 -2.78
C ALA A 657 0.36 -21.05 -4.10
N HIS A 658 0.84 -21.68 -5.17
CA HIS A 658 0.22 -21.58 -6.49
C HIS A 658 -0.07 -22.95 -7.11
N SER A 659 -1.13 -23.02 -7.90
CA SER A 659 -1.49 -24.20 -8.68
C SER A 659 -0.51 -24.47 -9.82
N CYS A 660 -0.56 -25.67 -10.38
CA CYS A 660 0.25 -26.09 -11.52
C CYS A 660 -0.29 -25.57 -12.87
N LEU A 661 -0.56 -24.26 -12.95
CA LEU A 661 -1.01 -23.55 -14.17
C LEU A 661 -0.07 -23.83 -15.35
N ILE A 662 1.24 -23.81 -15.09
CA ILE A 662 2.27 -24.25 -16.03
C ILE A 662 2.48 -25.76 -15.81
N PRO A 663 2.27 -26.61 -16.84
CA PRO A 663 2.48 -28.04 -16.71
C PRO A 663 3.96 -28.40 -16.48
N VAL A 664 4.23 -29.40 -15.62
CA VAL A 664 5.58 -29.85 -15.27
C VAL A 664 6.32 -30.58 -16.42
N ASP A 665 5.67 -30.82 -17.56
CA ASP A 665 6.29 -31.22 -18.83
C ASP A 665 6.83 -30.03 -19.64
N VAL A 666 6.48 -28.79 -19.29
CA VAL A 666 6.97 -27.57 -19.93
C VAL A 666 8.24 -27.03 -19.25
N THR A 667 8.36 -27.20 -17.93
CA THR A 667 9.52 -26.71 -17.15
C THR A 667 10.82 -27.45 -17.51
N LYS A 668 11.96 -26.77 -17.34
CA LYS A 668 13.31 -27.25 -17.72
C LYS A 668 14.13 -27.79 -16.54
N ILE A 669 13.53 -27.84 -15.36
CA ILE A 669 14.02 -28.41 -14.11
C ILE A 669 12.94 -29.37 -13.57
N LYS A 670 13.28 -30.30 -12.66
CA LYS A 670 12.26 -31.02 -11.89
C LYS A 670 11.48 -29.98 -11.06
N THR A 671 10.15 -30.01 -11.10
CA THR A 671 9.31 -29.07 -10.34
C THR A 671 8.40 -29.81 -9.35
N LEU A 672 8.26 -29.26 -8.15
CA LEU A 672 7.27 -29.63 -7.15
C LEU A 672 6.38 -28.42 -6.87
N TYR A 673 5.07 -28.55 -7.06
CA TYR A 673 4.10 -27.57 -6.61
C TYR A 673 3.58 -27.93 -5.21
N VAL A 674 3.54 -26.93 -4.32
CA VAL A 674 2.94 -26.98 -2.99
C VAL A 674 1.87 -25.90 -2.91
N PHE A 675 0.61 -26.29 -2.72
CA PHE A 675 -0.50 -25.34 -2.87
C PHE A 675 -0.72 -24.43 -1.66
N VAL A 676 -0.18 -24.80 -0.49
CA VAL A 676 -0.35 -24.10 0.80
C VAL A 676 -1.83 -23.89 1.12
N ASP A 677 -2.49 -24.99 1.47
CA ASP A 677 -3.91 -24.99 1.89
C ASP A 677 -4.06 -24.26 3.24
N ILE A 678 -5.03 -23.36 3.36
CA ILE A 678 -5.26 -22.50 4.52
C ILE A 678 -6.58 -22.87 5.19
N SER A 679 -6.48 -23.30 6.45
CA SER A 679 -7.63 -23.64 7.29
C SER A 679 -8.29 -22.39 7.87
N ILE A 680 -9.63 -22.35 7.84
CA ILE A 680 -10.44 -21.21 8.28
C ILE A 680 -11.62 -21.64 9.16
N ASP A 681 -12.29 -20.68 9.79
CA ASP A 681 -13.54 -20.90 10.53
C ASP A 681 -14.72 -21.07 9.57
N THR A 682 -14.99 -22.33 9.20
CA THR A 682 -16.09 -22.71 8.30
C THR A 682 -17.47 -22.51 8.93
N SER A 683 -17.57 -22.64 10.26
CA SER A 683 -18.83 -22.42 10.99
C SER A 683 -19.24 -20.95 10.91
N HIS A 684 -18.29 -20.03 11.11
CA HIS A 684 -18.53 -18.60 10.95
C HIS A 684 -18.94 -18.23 9.52
N LEU A 685 -18.35 -18.87 8.50
CA LEU A 685 -18.76 -18.69 7.10
C LEU A 685 -20.21 -19.09 6.85
N VAL A 686 -20.63 -20.29 7.27
CA VAL A 686 -22.01 -20.78 7.08
C VAL A 686 -23.01 -19.87 7.83
N ASN A 687 -22.76 -19.60 9.12
CA ASN A 687 -23.60 -18.71 9.94
C ASN A 687 -23.72 -17.29 9.33
N SER A 688 -22.66 -16.79 8.71
CA SER A 688 -22.66 -15.47 8.05
C SER A 688 -23.58 -15.45 6.82
N LEU A 689 -23.66 -16.55 6.07
CA LEU A 689 -24.51 -16.66 4.89
C LEU A 689 -25.98 -16.85 5.28
N GLU A 690 -26.27 -17.74 6.23
CA GLU A 690 -27.62 -17.95 6.79
C GLU A 690 -28.23 -16.66 7.36
N ARG A 691 -27.41 -15.80 7.98
CA ARG A 691 -27.87 -14.52 8.56
C ARG A 691 -28.13 -13.42 7.52
N ASN A 692 -27.55 -13.51 6.32
CA ASN A 692 -27.63 -12.44 5.31
C ASN A 692 -28.44 -12.83 4.05
N PHE A 693 -28.70 -14.13 3.82
CA PHE A 693 -29.41 -14.62 2.64
C PHE A 693 -30.55 -15.57 3.03
N ALA A 694 -31.68 -15.44 2.34
CA ALA A 694 -32.77 -16.41 2.44
C ALA A 694 -32.34 -17.78 1.89
N SER A 695 -32.88 -18.85 2.46
CA SER A 695 -32.70 -20.21 1.93
C SER A 695 -33.35 -20.38 0.55
N GLY A 696 -32.91 -21.40 -0.19
CA GLY A 696 -33.27 -21.64 -1.58
C GLY A 696 -32.39 -20.91 -2.61
N LYS A 697 -31.47 -20.03 -2.17
CA LYS A 697 -30.56 -19.29 -3.06
C LYS A 697 -29.44 -20.17 -3.64
N THR A 698 -29.09 -19.92 -4.90
CA THR A 698 -27.99 -20.58 -5.61
C THR A 698 -26.70 -19.77 -5.52
N ILE A 699 -25.68 -20.34 -4.89
CA ILE A 699 -24.39 -19.71 -4.64
C ILE A 699 -23.32 -20.33 -5.56
N ALA A 700 -22.70 -19.51 -6.40
CA ALA A 700 -21.47 -19.87 -7.10
C ALA A 700 -20.26 -19.55 -6.22
N ILE A 701 -19.71 -20.58 -5.56
CA ILE A 701 -18.56 -20.43 -4.64
C ILE A 701 -17.23 -20.59 -5.39
N VAL A 702 -16.35 -19.62 -5.22
CA VAL A 702 -15.03 -19.52 -5.85
C VAL A 702 -13.98 -18.96 -4.88
N GLY A 703 -12.71 -19.07 -5.22
CA GLY A 703 -11.60 -18.51 -4.46
C GLY A 703 -10.25 -18.80 -5.11
N THR A 704 -9.18 -18.55 -4.38
CA THR A 704 -7.82 -18.94 -4.80
C THR A 704 -7.49 -20.38 -4.39
N ILE A 705 -6.39 -20.94 -4.90
CA ILE A 705 -6.02 -22.35 -4.66
C ILE A 705 -5.87 -22.69 -3.16
N GLN A 706 -5.44 -21.73 -2.34
CA GLN A 706 -5.22 -21.87 -0.90
C GLN A 706 -6.50 -22.18 -0.11
N PHE A 707 -7.68 -21.80 -0.61
CA PHE A 707 -8.96 -22.06 0.04
C PHE A 707 -9.75 -23.20 -0.61
N ASN A 708 -9.19 -23.85 -1.63
CA ASN A 708 -9.88 -24.83 -2.45
C ASN A 708 -10.39 -26.04 -1.65
N ALA A 709 -9.62 -26.57 -0.69
CA ALA A 709 -10.11 -27.66 0.15
C ALA A 709 -11.33 -27.24 1.00
N THR A 710 -11.35 -25.99 1.48
CA THR A 710 -12.52 -25.43 2.18
C THR A 710 -13.72 -25.27 1.25
N ILE A 711 -13.52 -24.77 0.02
CA ILE A 711 -14.62 -24.60 -0.97
C ILE A 711 -15.38 -25.91 -1.21
N HIS A 712 -14.66 -27.03 -1.38
CA HIS A 712 -15.30 -28.36 -1.52
C HIS A 712 -15.82 -28.90 -0.19
N GLY A 713 -15.20 -28.56 0.94
CA GLY A 713 -15.58 -29.02 2.28
C GLY A 713 -16.88 -28.40 2.81
N VAL A 714 -17.10 -27.08 2.61
CA VAL A 714 -18.29 -26.38 3.13
C VAL A 714 -19.57 -26.69 2.37
N ARG A 715 -19.47 -27.29 1.17
CA ARG A 715 -20.59 -27.59 0.28
C ARG A 715 -21.77 -28.24 1.03
N SER A 716 -21.53 -29.34 1.74
CA SER A 716 -22.60 -30.09 2.40
C SER A 716 -23.19 -29.37 3.62
N SER A 717 -22.46 -28.44 4.24
CA SER A 717 -23.00 -27.58 5.30
C SER A 717 -23.90 -26.48 4.72
N LEU A 718 -23.53 -25.91 3.58
CA LEU A 718 -24.36 -24.93 2.86
C LEU A 718 -25.61 -25.58 2.25
N GLU A 719 -25.49 -26.79 1.71
CA GLU A 719 -26.65 -27.60 1.26
C GLU A 719 -27.59 -27.95 2.43
N ALA A 720 -27.05 -28.18 3.64
CA ALA A 720 -27.85 -28.40 4.85
C ALA A 720 -28.52 -27.11 5.38
N ALA A 721 -27.88 -25.95 5.22
CA ALA A 721 -28.45 -24.62 5.45
C ALA A 721 -29.49 -24.20 4.38
N GLY A 722 -29.71 -25.03 3.36
CA GLY A 722 -30.72 -24.82 2.33
C GLY A 722 -30.26 -23.98 1.14
N PHE A 723 -28.96 -23.83 0.90
CA PHE A 723 -28.40 -23.19 -0.30
C PHE A 723 -28.05 -24.21 -1.38
N SER A 724 -28.27 -23.87 -2.65
CA SER A 724 -27.78 -24.66 -3.79
C SER A 724 -26.34 -24.25 -4.11
N VAL A 725 -25.37 -25.17 -4.07
CA VAL A 725 -23.94 -24.84 -4.22
C VAL A 725 -23.40 -25.27 -5.59
N VAL A 726 -23.04 -24.27 -6.40
CA VAL A 726 -22.32 -24.43 -7.68
C VAL A 726 -20.84 -24.15 -7.44
N VAL A 727 -19.97 -25.06 -7.91
CA VAL A 727 -18.51 -24.90 -7.83
C VAL A 727 -17.96 -24.91 -9.27
N PRO A 728 -17.88 -23.74 -9.93
CA PRO A 728 -17.60 -23.63 -11.37
C PRO A 728 -16.13 -23.95 -11.70
N GLN A 729 -15.80 -24.09 -13.00
CA GLN A 729 -14.44 -24.42 -13.44
C GLN A 729 -14.10 -23.85 -14.81
N ILE A 730 -12.90 -23.27 -14.95
CA ILE A 730 -12.29 -22.95 -16.24
C ILE A 730 -10.94 -23.66 -16.39
N GLY A 731 -10.85 -24.62 -17.31
CA GLY A 731 -9.61 -25.39 -17.50
C GLY A 731 -8.46 -24.52 -18.01
N PRO A 732 -7.25 -24.56 -17.41
CA PRO A 732 -6.71 -25.69 -16.64
C PRO A 732 -6.95 -25.63 -15.11
N LEU A 733 -7.60 -24.58 -14.58
CA LEU A 733 -7.78 -24.39 -13.13
C LEU A 733 -8.65 -25.48 -12.50
N SER A 734 -8.52 -25.63 -11.18
CA SER A 734 -9.34 -26.51 -10.36
C SER A 734 -10.80 -26.06 -10.31
N LYS A 735 -11.72 -26.94 -9.89
CA LYS A 735 -13.09 -26.53 -9.56
C LYS A 735 -13.06 -25.56 -8.38
N GLY A 736 -13.69 -24.41 -8.53
CA GLY A 736 -13.73 -23.33 -7.53
C GLY A 736 -12.53 -22.38 -7.57
N GLU A 737 -11.49 -22.69 -8.35
CA GLU A 737 -10.27 -21.88 -8.46
C GLU A 737 -10.41 -20.79 -9.53
N ILE A 738 -10.07 -19.55 -9.17
CA ILE A 738 -9.96 -18.41 -10.10
C ILE A 738 -8.60 -17.71 -9.96
N LEU A 739 -8.10 -17.17 -11.07
CA LEU A 739 -6.93 -16.29 -11.12
C LEU A 739 -7.38 -14.88 -11.49
N GLY A 740 -6.64 -13.84 -11.07
CA GLY A 740 -6.95 -12.44 -11.42
C GLY A 740 -7.00 -12.14 -12.93
N CYS A 741 -6.55 -13.08 -13.77
CA CYS A 741 -6.55 -13.03 -15.24
C CYS A 741 -7.34 -14.18 -15.90
N THR A 742 -7.97 -15.08 -15.14
CA THR A 742 -8.70 -16.25 -15.68
C THR A 742 -9.77 -16.71 -14.69
N SER A 743 -11.04 -16.51 -15.04
CA SER A 743 -12.23 -16.85 -14.26
C SER A 743 -13.25 -17.59 -15.14
N PRO A 744 -14.12 -18.45 -14.56
CA PRO A 744 -15.20 -19.07 -15.31
C PRO A 744 -16.25 -18.02 -15.69
N ARG A 745 -16.75 -18.14 -16.92
CA ARG A 745 -18.06 -17.61 -17.29
C ARG A 745 -19.12 -18.56 -16.72
N LEU A 746 -20.09 -17.98 -16.03
CA LEU A 746 -21.28 -18.62 -15.49
C LEU A 746 -22.40 -18.48 -16.54
N GLN A 747 -23.24 -19.49 -16.68
CA GLN A 747 -24.36 -19.42 -17.64
C GLN A 747 -25.63 -18.99 -16.91
N ASP A 748 -26.52 -18.24 -17.59
CA ASP A 748 -27.85 -17.91 -17.04
C ASP A 748 -28.66 -19.19 -16.75
N GLU A 749 -28.37 -20.27 -17.48
CA GLU A 749 -28.89 -21.63 -17.30
C GLU A 749 -28.55 -22.26 -15.93
N ASP A 750 -27.46 -21.84 -15.27
CA ASP A 750 -27.05 -22.34 -13.95
C ASP A 750 -27.94 -21.80 -12.81
N GLY A 751 -28.77 -20.77 -13.06
CA GLY A 751 -29.72 -20.22 -12.09
C GLY A 751 -29.06 -19.61 -10.85
N ILE A 752 -27.86 -19.02 -11.01
CA ILE A 752 -27.02 -18.50 -9.92
C ILE A 752 -27.54 -17.14 -9.44
N ASP A 753 -27.86 -17.04 -8.15
CA ASP A 753 -28.29 -15.79 -7.51
C ASP A 753 -27.13 -14.87 -7.13
N LEU A 754 -26.00 -15.46 -6.72
CA LEU A 754 -24.83 -14.71 -6.24
C LEU A 754 -23.51 -15.46 -6.40
N ILE A 755 -22.44 -14.70 -6.60
CA ILE A 755 -21.05 -15.17 -6.51
C ILE A 755 -20.57 -14.97 -5.07
N LEU A 756 -19.99 -16.02 -4.49
CA LEU A 756 -19.28 -15.96 -3.21
C LEU A 756 -17.81 -16.24 -3.44
N TYR A 757 -16.97 -15.20 -3.34
CA TYR A 757 -15.52 -15.33 -3.33
C TYR A 757 -15.02 -15.53 -1.89
N LEU A 758 -14.26 -16.61 -1.69
CA LEU A 758 -13.60 -16.94 -0.44
C LEU A 758 -12.12 -16.54 -0.51
N GLY A 759 -11.74 -15.56 0.31
CA GLY A 759 -10.38 -15.05 0.41
C GLY A 759 -10.33 -13.53 0.64
N ASP A 760 -9.12 -13.03 0.86
CA ASP A 760 -8.84 -11.60 1.00
C ASP A 760 -8.61 -10.91 -0.35
N GLY A 761 -8.34 -9.60 -0.30
CA GLY A 761 -8.14 -8.74 -1.47
C GLY A 761 -9.39 -8.59 -2.34
N ARG A 762 -9.23 -7.97 -3.52
CA ARG A 762 -10.27 -7.85 -4.56
C ARG A 762 -9.82 -8.35 -5.94
N PHE A 763 -8.51 -8.33 -6.22
CA PHE A 763 -7.89 -8.71 -7.50
C PHE A 763 -8.45 -10.00 -8.13
N HIS A 764 -8.57 -11.09 -7.37
CA HIS A 764 -9.10 -12.37 -7.87
C HIS A 764 -10.61 -12.30 -8.14
N LEU A 765 -11.37 -11.72 -7.22
CA LEU A 765 -12.81 -11.51 -7.32
C LEU A 765 -13.19 -10.62 -8.51
N GLU A 766 -12.47 -9.53 -8.74
CA GLU A 766 -12.67 -8.64 -9.89
C GLU A 766 -12.62 -9.40 -11.22
N SER A 767 -11.76 -10.44 -11.33
CA SER A 767 -11.70 -11.27 -12.53
C SER A 767 -13.00 -12.04 -12.80
N ILE A 768 -13.74 -12.48 -11.79
CA ILE A 768 -15.05 -13.14 -12.01
C ILE A 768 -16.17 -12.09 -12.14
N MET A 769 -16.07 -10.93 -11.51
CA MET A 769 -17.03 -9.82 -11.67
C MET A 769 -16.99 -9.19 -13.07
N ILE A 770 -15.82 -8.99 -13.66
CA ILE A 770 -15.67 -8.48 -15.04
C ILE A 770 -16.29 -9.44 -16.05
N HIS A 771 -16.12 -10.74 -15.82
CA HIS A 771 -16.57 -11.82 -16.71
C HIS A 771 -18.06 -12.20 -16.51
N ASN A 772 -18.68 -11.76 -15.41
CA ASN A 772 -20.07 -12.06 -15.06
C ASN A 772 -20.76 -10.81 -14.45
N PRO A 773 -20.89 -9.70 -15.21
CA PRO A 773 -21.27 -8.39 -14.68
C PRO A 773 -22.71 -8.32 -14.12
N SER A 774 -23.57 -9.26 -14.51
CA SER A 774 -24.98 -9.34 -14.10
C SER A 774 -25.18 -9.95 -12.71
N ILE A 775 -24.23 -10.73 -12.18
CA ILE A 775 -24.42 -11.53 -10.97
C ILE A 775 -23.88 -10.79 -9.74
N PRO A 776 -24.70 -10.55 -8.69
CA PRO A 776 -24.23 -9.95 -7.44
C PRO A 776 -23.07 -10.72 -6.82
N ALA A 777 -21.97 -10.03 -6.54
CA ALA A 777 -20.78 -10.65 -5.97
C ALA A 777 -20.53 -10.23 -4.51
N TYR A 778 -20.11 -11.20 -3.71
CA TYR A 778 -19.82 -11.06 -2.30
C TYR A 778 -18.45 -11.67 -1.99
N ARG A 779 -17.71 -11.02 -1.09
CA ARG A 779 -16.44 -11.52 -0.56
C ARG A 779 -16.64 -11.93 0.89
N TYR A 780 -16.16 -13.13 1.23
CA TYR A 780 -15.90 -13.49 2.63
C TYR A 780 -14.40 -13.50 2.87
N ASP A 781 -13.94 -12.54 3.66
CA ASP A 781 -12.57 -12.48 4.17
C ASP A 781 -12.49 -13.38 5.43
N PRO A 782 -11.72 -14.49 5.40
CA PRO A 782 -11.61 -15.40 6.53
C PRO A 782 -10.76 -14.86 7.69
N TYR A 783 -9.94 -13.84 7.47
CA TYR A 783 -9.06 -13.26 8.48
C TYR A 783 -9.80 -12.18 9.28
N SER A 784 -10.41 -11.20 8.62
CA SER A 784 -11.22 -10.17 9.31
C SER A 784 -12.65 -10.65 9.63
N ARG A 785 -13.03 -11.85 9.15
CA ARG A 785 -14.35 -12.48 9.33
C ARG A 785 -15.52 -11.66 8.78
N LYS A 786 -15.28 -10.86 7.73
CA LYS A 786 -16.26 -9.96 7.12
C LYS A 786 -16.84 -10.56 5.84
N LEU A 787 -18.17 -10.52 5.72
CA LEU A 787 -18.90 -10.72 4.47
C LEU A 787 -19.24 -9.33 3.90
N THR A 788 -18.66 -8.96 2.76
CA THR A 788 -18.93 -7.70 2.06
C THR A 788 -19.63 -7.95 0.73
N ARG A 789 -20.54 -7.06 0.33
CA ARG A 789 -21.02 -6.97 -1.06
C ARG A 789 -20.04 -6.12 -1.83
N GLU A 790 -19.60 -6.59 -2.99
CA GLU A 790 -18.57 -5.94 -3.79
C GLU A 790 -19.17 -5.49 -5.14
N THR A 791 -18.77 -4.31 -5.62
CA THR A 791 -19.18 -3.74 -6.91
C THR A 791 -17.97 -3.35 -7.75
N TYR A 792 -18.15 -3.20 -9.06
CA TYR A 792 -17.08 -2.87 -10.00
C TYR A 792 -17.55 -1.83 -11.02
N GLY A 793 -16.64 -0.95 -11.45
CA GLY A 793 -16.92 0.10 -12.44
C GLY A 793 -16.91 -0.44 -13.87
N HIS A 794 -17.87 -1.31 -14.22
CA HIS A 794 -17.87 -1.98 -15.53
C HIS A 794 -17.91 -0.99 -16.71
N ASP A 795 -18.76 0.03 -16.66
CA ASP A 795 -18.87 1.04 -17.73
C ASP A 795 -17.60 1.88 -17.87
N GLU A 796 -16.98 2.25 -16.75
CA GLU A 796 -15.72 3.01 -16.71
C GLU A 796 -14.57 2.18 -17.31
N MET A 797 -14.38 0.95 -16.82
CA MET A 797 -13.35 0.04 -17.34
C MET A 797 -13.57 -0.21 -18.84
N GLN A 798 -14.79 -0.57 -19.26
CA GLN A 798 -15.09 -0.77 -20.67
C GLN A 798 -14.88 0.49 -21.52
N SER A 799 -15.19 1.68 -21.00
CA SER A 799 -14.95 2.96 -21.68
C SER A 799 -13.45 3.22 -21.89
N VAL A 800 -12.63 3.03 -20.85
CA VAL A 800 -11.16 3.14 -20.92
C VAL A 800 -10.58 2.14 -21.92
N ARG A 801 -11.00 0.87 -21.89
CA ARG A 801 -10.52 -0.15 -22.85
C ARG A 801 -10.97 0.13 -24.29
N ARG A 802 -12.21 0.59 -24.49
CA ARG A 802 -12.74 1.00 -25.81
C ARG A 802 -11.98 2.20 -26.37
N SER A 803 -11.65 3.20 -25.53
CA SER A 803 -10.82 4.34 -25.90
C SER A 803 -9.39 3.93 -26.31
N ALA A 804 -8.78 3.00 -25.57
CA ALA A 804 -7.48 2.43 -25.92
C ALA A 804 -7.50 1.73 -27.30
N ILE A 805 -8.53 0.91 -27.58
CA ILE A 805 -8.73 0.27 -28.89
C ILE A 805 -8.95 1.30 -30.01
N GLN A 806 -9.80 2.31 -29.81
CA GLN A 806 -10.07 3.35 -30.80
C GLN A 806 -8.84 4.23 -31.09
N THR A 807 -7.93 4.37 -30.13
CA THR A 807 -6.64 5.03 -30.30
C THR A 807 -5.67 4.13 -31.05
N ALA A 808 -5.55 2.85 -30.66
CA ALA A 808 -4.69 1.86 -31.31
C ALA A 808 -5.07 1.58 -32.78
N ARG A 809 -6.36 1.64 -33.14
CA ARG A 809 -6.84 1.59 -34.54
C ARG A 809 -6.24 2.67 -35.45
N LYS A 810 -5.62 3.72 -34.90
CA LYS A 810 -4.97 4.82 -35.63
C LYS A 810 -3.43 4.73 -35.61
N ALA A 811 -2.86 3.81 -34.83
CA ALA A 811 -1.43 3.72 -34.56
C ALA A 811 -0.65 3.13 -35.75
N ARG A 812 0.37 3.85 -36.19
CA ARG A 812 1.23 3.57 -37.36
C ARG A 812 2.50 2.80 -37.00
N ARG A 813 2.95 2.85 -35.75
CA ARG A 813 4.06 2.04 -35.22
C ARG A 813 3.66 1.39 -33.91
N TRP A 814 3.88 0.09 -33.84
CA TRP A 814 3.47 -0.76 -32.71
C TRP A 814 4.67 -1.25 -31.93
N GLY A 815 4.49 -1.49 -30.64
CA GLY A 815 5.48 -2.13 -29.78
C GLY A 815 4.91 -3.42 -29.20
N LEU A 816 5.59 -4.54 -29.37
CA LEU A 816 5.20 -5.83 -28.81
C LEU A 816 6.10 -6.16 -27.63
N ILE A 817 5.50 -6.49 -26.48
CA ILE A 817 6.22 -6.83 -25.26
C ILE A 817 5.96 -8.30 -24.94
N LEU A 818 7.03 -9.10 -24.87
CA LEU A 818 6.98 -10.47 -24.36
C LEU A 818 7.43 -10.47 -22.90
N GLY A 819 6.54 -10.88 -21.99
CA GLY A 819 6.82 -10.95 -20.56
C GLY A 819 7.83 -12.05 -20.21
N SER A 820 9.02 -11.69 -19.75
CA SER A 820 10.08 -12.64 -19.40
C SER A 820 10.09 -13.07 -17.93
N LEU A 821 9.16 -12.59 -17.11
CA LEU A 821 9.01 -13.04 -15.72
C LEU A 821 8.39 -14.44 -15.68
N GLY A 822 9.22 -15.44 -15.39
CA GLY A 822 8.86 -16.85 -15.36
C GLY A 822 8.28 -17.35 -16.69
N ARG A 823 6.96 -17.48 -16.75
CA ARG A 823 6.19 -18.06 -17.86
C ARG A 823 4.98 -17.21 -18.30
N GLN A 824 4.94 -15.92 -17.97
CA GLN A 824 3.87 -15.02 -18.40
C GLN A 824 3.83 -14.79 -19.92
N GLY A 825 4.99 -14.77 -20.56
CA GLY A 825 5.12 -14.54 -22.01
C GLY A 825 4.80 -15.79 -22.84
N ASN A 826 3.99 -15.61 -23.88
CA ASN A 826 3.64 -16.66 -24.83
C ASN A 826 4.18 -16.37 -26.24
N PRO A 827 5.29 -16.99 -26.67
CA PRO A 827 5.84 -16.82 -28.01
C PRO A 827 4.87 -17.12 -29.15
N HIS A 828 3.90 -18.03 -28.98
CA HIS A 828 2.92 -18.33 -30.03
C HIS A 828 1.92 -17.19 -30.24
N THR A 829 1.52 -16.51 -29.17
CA THR A 829 0.65 -15.32 -29.23
C THR A 829 1.42 -14.10 -29.74
N LEU A 830 2.71 -13.99 -29.43
CA LEU A 830 3.59 -12.99 -30.04
C LEU A 830 3.65 -13.22 -31.56
N ALA A 831 4.10 -14.40 -32.01
CA ALA A 831 4.25 -14.74 -33.43
C ALA A 831 2.95 -14.58 -34.24
N LEU A 832 1.79 -14.87 -33.64
CA LEU A 832 0.49 -14.56 -34.22
C LEU A 832 0.36 -13.06 -34.52
N ILE A 833 0.53 -12.20 -33.52
CA ILE A 833 0.38 -10.74 -33.66
C ILE A 833 1.47 -10.12 -34.54
N GLU A 834 2.69 -10.67 -34.50
CA GLU A 834 3.79 -10.30 -35.40
C GLU A 834 3.41 -10.51 -36.88
N ARG A 835 2.83 -11.68 -37.21
CA ARG A 835 2.36 -11.97 -38.57
C ARG A 835 1.24 -11.03 -38.99
N GLU A 836 0.28 -10.75 -38.11
CA GLU A 836 -0.84 -9.84 -38.40
C GLU A 836 -0.39 -8.40 -38.67
N LEU A 837 0.65 -7.92 -37.99
CA LEU A 837 1.25 -6.61 -38.28
C LEU A 837 2.04 -6.63 -39.60
N ALA A 838 2.77 -7.72 -39.88
CA ALA A 838 3.51 -7.89 -41.13
C ALA A 838 2.60 -8.00 -42.37
N GLU A 839 1.50 -8.77 -42.31
CA GLU A 839 0.46 -8.87 -43.35
C GLU A 839 -0.14 -7.49 -43.70
N ARG A 840 -0.15 -6.56 -42.73
CA ARG A 840 -0.68 -5.19 -42.87
C ARG A 840 0.40 -4.15 -43.18
N GLY A 841 1.67 -4.53 -43.26
CA GLY A 841 2.80 -3.61 -43.47
C GLY A 841 3.04 -2.63 -42.31
N ILE A 842 2.56 -2.94 -41.10
CA ILE A 842 2.69 -2.06 -39.93
C ILE A 842 4.05 -2.30 -39.25
N PRO A 843 4.94 -1.29 -39.16
CA PRO A 843 6.23 -1.44 -38.49
C PRO A 843 6.07 -1.68 -36.98
N LYS A 844 6.85 -2.62 -36.46
CA LYS A 844 6.85 -3.01 -35.04
C LYS A 844 8.25 -2.91 -34.41
N VAL A 845 8.28 -2.80 -33.08
CA VAL A 845 9.47 -2.97 -32.23
C VAL A 845 9.16 -4.04 -31.19
N ASP A 846 10.05 -5.01 -31.01
CA ASP A 846 9.84 -6.13 -30.09
C ASP A 846 10.73 -5.97 -28.85
N LEU A 847 10.14 -6.13 -27.66
CA LEU A 847 10.81 -5.98 -26.37
C LEU A 847 10.65 -7.24 -25.50
N LEU A 848 11.74 -7.62 -24.83
CA LEU A 848 11.72 -8.57 -23.71
C LEU A 848 11.78 -7.77 -22.41
N LEU A 849 10.79 -7.95 -21.52
CA LEU A 849 10.75 -7.29 -20.21
C LEU A 849 10.27 -8.27 -19.14
N SER A 850 10.97 -8.35 -18.01
CA SER A 850 10.48 -9.01 -16.80
C SER A 850 9.24 -8.27 -16.27
N GLU A 851 9.41 -6.95 -16.09
CA GLU A 851 8.42 -6.05 -15.52
C GLU A 851 8.20 -4.83 -16.43
N ILE A 852 6.92 -4.56 -16.70
CA ILE A 852 6.45 -3.53 -17.61
C ILE A 852 6.05 -2.29 -16.81
N PHE A 853 6.83 -1.22 -16.93
CA PHE A 853 6.59 0.04 -16.21
C PHE A 853 6.35 1.19 -17.20
N PRO A 854 5.44 2.16 -16.89
CA PRO A 854 5.19 3.31 -17.76
C PRO A 854 6.44 4.07 -18.17
N GLY A 855 7.36 4.31 -17.22
CA GLY A 855 8.63 5.01 -17.48
C GLY A 855 9.55 4.30 -18.49
N LYS A 856 9.56 2.96 -18.52
CA LYS A 856 10.34 2.19 -19.52
C LYS A 856 9.78 2.39 -20.92
N LEU A 857 8.46 2.32 -21.08
CA LEU A 857 7.79 2.46 -22.38
C LEU A 857 7.75 3.92 -22.87
N ALA A 858 7.70 4.89 -21.96
CA ALA A 858 7.72 6.33 -22.28
C ALA A 858 8.99 6.79 -23.01
N MET A 859 10.12 6.07 -22.86
CA MET A 859 11.38 6.38 -23.56
C MET A 859 11.32 6.12 -25.07
N MET A 860 10.40 5.27 -25.55
CA MET A 860 10.22 4.92 -26.96
C MET A 860 9.01 5.67 -27.53
N SER A 861 9.15 6.99 -27.63
CA SER A 861 8.07 7.93 -27.96
C SER A 861 7.54 7.81 -29.40
N ASP A 862 8.30 7.17 -30.29
CA ASP A 862 7.93 6.84 -31.67
C ASP A 862 6.98 5.64 -31.78
N VAL A 863 6.84 4.84 -30.71
CA VAL A 863 5.80 3.82 -30.61
C VAL A 863 4.47 4.48 -30.25
N GLU A 864 3.44 4.19 -31.03
CA GLU A 864 2.11 4.80 -30.90
C GLU A 864 1.11 3.89 -30.17
N CYS A 865 1.35 2.58 -30.12
CA CYS A 865 0.55 1.60 -29.36
C CYS A 865 1.44 0.44 -28.86
N TRP A 866 1.18 -0.04 -27.65
CA TRP A 866 1.85 -1.19 -27.04
C TRP A 866 0.91 -2.39 -26.90
N VAL A 867 1.40 -3.59 -27.14
CA VAL A 867 0.71 -4.86 -26.86
C VAL A 867 1.55 -5.66 -25.88
N GLN A 868 0.94 -6.09 -24.78
CA GLN A 868 1.62 -6.88 -23.77
C GLN A 868 1.22 -8.36 -23.79
N VAL A 869 2.10 -9.19 -24.36
CA VAL A 869 2.04 -10.65 -24.24
C VAL A 869 2.67 -11.05 -22.91
N ALA A 870 1.96 -10.72 -21.82
CA ALA A 870 2.37 -10.87 -20.42
C ALA A 870 1.11 -10.98 -19.52
N CYS A 871 1.16 -10.54 -18.26
CA CYS A 871 -0.03 -10.44 -17.39
C CYS A 871 -1.07 -9.44 -17.94
N PRO A 872 -2.29 -9.87 -18.34
CA PRO A 872 -3.27 -8.99 -18.98
C PRO A 872 -3.84 -7.91 -18.04
N ARG A 873 -3.74 -8.10 -16.72
CA ARG A 873 -4.25 -7.13 -15.72
C ARG A 873 -3.49 -5.80 -15.73
N LEU A 874 -2.23 -5.77 -16.19
CA LEU A 874 -1.47 -4.52 -16.36
C LEU A 874 -2.16 -3.52 -17.31
N SER A 875 -2.73 -3.98 -18.43
CA SER A 875 -3.52 -3.12 -19.34
C SER A 875 -4.95 -2.84 -18.85
N ILE A 876 -5.54 -3.75 -18.06
CA ILE A 876 -6.92 -3.59 -17.56
C ILE A 876 -6.94 -2.58 -16.40
N ASP A 877 -6.10 -2.80 -15.40
CA ASP A 877 -6.06 -2.03 -14.16
C ASP A 877 -5.23 -0.75 -14.30
N TRP A 878 -4.04 -0.86 -14.93
CA TRP A 878 -3.05 0.23 -14.98
C TRP A 878 -2.94 0.88 -16.37
N GLY A 879 -3.83 0.52 -17.32
CA GLY A 879 -3.75 0.97 -18.71
C GLY A 879 -3.79 2.49 -18.90
N TYR A 880 -4.36 3.24 -17.95
CA TYR A 880 -4.38 4.70 -17.95
C TYR A 880 -3.04 5.34 -17.55
N ALA A 881 -2.17 4.61 -16.84
CA ALA A 881 -0.87 5.12 -16.38
C ALA A 881 0.19 5.15 -17.48
N PHE A 882 -0.09 4.54 -18.65
CA PHE A 882 0.82 4.50 -19.80
C PHE A 882 0.52 5.66 -20.77
N PRO A 883 1.54 6.40 -21.25
CA PRO A 883 1.35 7.56 -22.14
C PRO A 883 0.92 7.21 -23.58
N ARG A 884 0.77 5.91 -23.86
CA ARG A 884 0.34 5.30 -25.12
C ARG A 884 -0.58 4.12 -24.78
N PRO A 885 -1.60 3.80 -25.59
CA PRO A 885 -2.51 2.69 -25.32
C PRO A 885 -1.75 1.37 -25.20
N LEU A 886 -1.76 0.80 -24.00
CA LEU A 886 -1.29 -0.55 -23.70
C LEU A 886 -2.47 -1.52 -23.80
N LEU A 887 -2.36 -2.55 -24.65
CA LEU A 887 -3.41 -3.51 -24.98
C LEU A 887 -3.10 -4.92 -24.45
N THR A 888 -4.15 -5.67 -24.08
CA THR A 888 -4.05 -7.14 -23.98
C THR A 888 -3.86 -7.75 -25.39
N PRO A 889 -3.37 -9.00 -25.49
CA PRO A 889 -3.29 -9.70 -26.77
C PRO A 889 -4.67 -9.95 -27.40
N TYR A 890 -5.74 -10.00 -26.60
CA TYR A 890 -7.11 -10.07 -27.11
C TYR A 890 -7.50 -8.76 -27.81
N GLU A 891 -7.32 -7.62 -27.14
CA GLU A 891 -7.64 -6.30 -27.67
C GLU A 891 -6.82 -5.96 -28.92
N ALA A 892 -5.55 -6.37 -28.97
CA ALA A 892 -4.73 -6.27 -30.17
C ALA A 892 -5.33 -7.03 -31.35
N LEU A 893 -5.82 -8.26 -31.15
CA LEU A 893 -6.51 -9.04 -32.19
C LEU A 893 -7.90 -8.46 -32.56
N VAL A 894 -8.55 -7.69 -31.68
CA VAL A 894 -9.77 -6.91 -32.00
C VAL A 894 -9.44 -5.68 -32.86
N VAL A 895 -8.35 -4.98 -32.58
CA VAL A 895 -7.85 -3.88 -33.43
C VAL A 895 -7.42 -4.41 -34.80
N LEU A 896 -6.79 -5.58 -34.84
CA LEU A 896 -6.34 -6.28 -36.05
C LEU A 896 -7.45 -7.12 -36.73
N GLY A 897 -8.70 -7.06 -36.25
CA GLY A 897 -9.86 -7.69 -36.90
C GLY A 897 -9.81 -9.22 -37.02
N LYS A 898 -9.05 -9.90 -36.15
CA LYS A 898 -8.95 -11.37 -36.09
C LYS A 898 -9.68 -11.98 -34.87
N ARG A 899 -10.23 -11.14 -33.97
CA ARG A 899 -11.25 -11.52 -32.96
C ARG A 899 -12.35 -10.45 -32.90
N SER A 900 -13.58 -10.84 -32.58
CA SER A 900 -14.68 -9.91 -32.32
C SER A 900 -14.44 -9.10 -31.03
N GLY A 901 -14.89 -7.85 -31.02
CA GLY A 901 -14.90 -7.03 -29.80
C GLY A 901 -15.99 -7.50 -28.83
N TRP A 902 -15.87 -7.18 -27.55
CA TRP A 902 -16.87 -7.57 -26.55
C TRP A 902 -18.16 -6.78 -26.65
N GLY A 903 -18.13 -5.57 -27.22
CA GLY A 903 -19.32 -4.75 -27.43
C GLY A 903 -20.29 -5.40 -28.42
N LYS A 904 -21.60 -5.23 -28.18
CA LYS A 904 -22.65 -5.77 -29.06
C LYS A 904 -22.56 -5.22 -30.50
N GLU A 905 -22.07 -3.99 -30.65
CA GLU A 905 -21.75 -3.35 -31.94
C GLU A 905 -20.57 -4.00 -32.68
N GLU A 906 -19.68 -4.69 -31.96
CA GLU A 906 -18.46 -5.33 -32.49
C GLU A 906 -18.59 -6.88 -32.57
N GLY A 907 -19.82 -7.39 -32.46
CA GLY A 907 -20.15 -8.82 -32.57
C GLY A 907 -20.02 -9.62 -31.26
N GLY A 908 -19.85 -8.95 -30.12
CA GLY A 908 -19.85 -9.57 -28.79
C GLY A 908 -21.22 -9.55 -28.10
N ASP A 909 -21.25 -10.00 -26.86
CA ASP A 909 -22.47 -10.05 -26.01
C ASP A 909 -22.55 -8.91 -24.97
N GLY A 910 -21.49 -8.11 -24.84
CA GLY A 910 -21.33 -7.04 -23.86
C GLY A 910 -20.31 -7.33 -22.75
N ILE A 911 -19.79 -8.56 -22.65
CA ILE A 911 -18.96 -9.03 -21.54
C ILE A 911 -17.48 -9.05 -21.93
N TYR A 912 -16.63 -8.35 -21.15
CA TYR A 912 -15.18 -8.39 -21.37
C TYR A 912 -14.61 -9.76 -20.93
N PRO A 913 -13.88 -10.48 -21.80
CA PRO A 913 -13.45 -11.84 -21.48
C PRO A 913 -12.28 -11.85 -20.48
N MET A 914 -12.42 -12.67 -19.44
CA MET A 914 -11.35 -12.96 -18.47
C MET A 914 -10.97 -14.44 -18.55
N ASP A 915 -10.51 -14.87 -19.72
CA ASP A 915 -10.28 -16.28 -20.08
C ASP A 915 -8.81 -16.56 -20.49
N TYR A 916 -7.85 -15.72 -20.09
CA TYR A 916 -6.50 -15.69 -20.70
C TYR A 916 -5.76 -17.05 -20.73
N TYR A 917 -5.85 -17.86 -19.68
CA TYR A 917 -5.33 -19.24 -19.65
C TYR A 917 -6.39 -20.33 -19.92
N GLY A 918 -7.66 -19.92 -20.12
CA GLY A 918 -8.79 -20.75 -20.53
C GLY A 918 -8.54 -21.48 -21.85
N ARG A 919 -9.45 -22.40 -22.24
CA ARG A 919 -9.19 -23.40 -23.30
C ARG A 919 -8.59 -22.81 -24.59
N ASP A 920 -9.18 -21.71 -25.04
CA ASP A 920 -8.91 -21.03 -26.30
C ASP A 920 -8.29 -19.64 -26.06
N GLY A 921 -7.76 -19.45 -24.85
CA GLY A 921 -7.12 -18.23 -24.34
C GLY A 921 -5.66 -18.08 -24.76
N LEU A 922 -5.18 -16.83 -24.76
CA LEU A 922 -3.92 -16.41 -25.39
C LEU A 922 -2.67 -16.59 -24.51
N GLY A 923 -2.80 -17.01 -23.26
CA GLY A 923 -1.70 -17.30 -22.34
C GLY A 923 -1.11 -18.71 -22.43
N ARG A 924 -1.62 -19.58 -23.31
CA ARG A 924 -1.30 -21.01 -23.31
C ARG A 924 0.03 -21.40 -23.96
N THR A 925 0.79 -22.23 -23.25
CA THR A 925 2.13 -22.73 -23.62
C THR A 925 2.17 -23.81 -24.72
N LYS A 926 1.07 -24.01 -25.46
CA LYS A 926 0.99 -24.96 -26.58
C LYS A 926 0.44 -24.23 -27.82
N PRO A 927 0.89 -24.57 -29.05
CA PRO A 927 0.35 -23.98 -30.27
C PRO A 927 -1.16 -24.17 -30.36
N LEU A 928 -1.85 -23.20 -30.96
CA LEU A 928 -3.22 -23.39 -31.42
C LEU A 928 -3.21 -24.37 -32.60
N GLU A 929 -4.03 -25.42 -32.55
CA GLU A 929 -4.15 -26.38 -33.66
C GLU A 929 -4.59 -25.64 -34.94
N GLY A 930 -3.83 -25.79 -36.01
CA GLY A 930 -4.01 -25.06 -37.27
C GLY A 930 -3.11 -23.85 -37.47
N VAL A 931 -2.40 -23.36 -36.44
CA VAL A 931 -1.35 -22.33 -36.59
C VAL A 931 0.02 -23.01 -36.68
N ALA A 932 0.49 -23.27 -37.90
CA ALA A 932 1.87 -23.65 -38.16
C ALA A 932 2.83 -22.52 -37.75
N ALA A 933 4.04 -22.91 -37.34
CA ALA A 933 5.14 -22.01 -36.95
C ALA A 933 5.93 -21.51 -38.15
#